data_AF-A0A368ALB6-F1
#
_entry.id   AF-A0A368ALB6-F1
#
_cell.length_a   1.000
_cell.length_b   1.000
_cell.length_c   1.000
_cell.angle_alpha   90.00
_cell.angle_beta   90.00
_cell.angle_gamma   90.00
#
_symmetry.space_group_name_H-M   'P 1'
#
loop_
_entity.id
_entity.type
_entity.pdbx_description
1 polymer ?
#
loop_
_entity_poly.entity_id
_entity_poly.type
_entity_poly.pdbx_seq_one_letter_code
_entity_poly.pdbx_strand_id
1 'polypeptide(L)'
;MAQLIVRLLLALLLLGEVAQAAQNEASSYALLTRSSARPVQPVLTAEQRQWLENRQELVLGTSAPDYPPFDITSGGRDYQGLTAEYAALIGKALQLPVRVLRFSSRQAAVEALRHGDIDLLGSANGYEAASDGLALSHPYAIDQPVLVTREDESRALDTGLAGMRLGMLYHYLPRQEVNRAYPKAKLLAFGSSSQALNAVAFGQADVFIGDTISTHYQLNRGHLPRLRMASFGKHQAIGFGFALRQQDKLLMELVNATLDSQPPAIRASIFKRWSAGSDLLLTDRRLQLSAAEEQWLQDHPVMRVAIDDTAAPVSYFDGSGHFRGITADLLELIRLRTGLRFEVQRASGLADMIARLKDGRADVVAALATGGVSEDDLQISRPYLESAYVLVSRKNKTPFTSLEQLHGHRIAITRYSAMDAMLSRHHPQIGWVETESAFYSMALLSSGAVDAVITTLIDANHALAGNPELVIRTTVGSEPASFAMATRAPSPALASILDKALLSISPEELGVINNRWRGFGLHEDGNSESYRRLAIQVVLGTAVLLLLALLWNARLRLQIRQRQRAERALNDQLAFMRALLNGTPHPMYVRDREGRLQSCNSSYLEAVQARSDDVIGKRLEQSLFADGEQTRQIHADCLKVMAEGRPLIMDRPLRIKGREMTIYHWILPYRDSLGEVQGIIGGWIDISDRRHLVMELRQAKQQADDANRAKSTFLATISHEIRTPMNAVIGMLELAVKRADQGRVDRSALELAHHSAKDLLGLIGDILDIVRIESGHLSLAPEPVDLAALVESVGRIFEGQARQKGLALEVMIAPAARCHALLDPLRFKQVLSNLVSNAIKFTEHGQVRICVDLVEDGNSPPAVLELEVRDSGIGIHADDLQRLFNPFIQANPHSQGARAGTGLGLAICRNLCEMMGGSLTIKSLEDVGTQVRLKMPLQRVDAAAQPAPLLENLDVPDPRLNVLVIDDHPANLQLMAQQLGYLGLEHTSAHDGREGLAIWRAGNFDVLVLDCNMPHMNGYQLATAVRTEERHGKRPRCTILGYTANAQPEVRRKCLSAGMDDCLLKPISLSTLSQRLAGIRPRRQQQRRRKLYHLDGLAAVVGHDPNDRQRFLQALQQSLQVDLAALMALNPQHDSGAIAEQAHKVLSAARMLEAPELMAACEALEASDLPSAQLRLRRQALARHMRRVERALARELATASCTQAGSQAC
;
A
#
# COMPACT_ATOMS: atom_id res chain seq x y z
N MET A 1 42.96 13.33 -56.96
CA MET A 1 42.73 12.96 -55.54
C MET A 1 41.59 13.76 -54.92
N ALA A 2 41.65 15.10 -54.84
CA ALA A 2 40.57 15.91 -54.25
C ALA A 2 39.19 15.76 -54.95
N GLN A 3 39.14 15.69 -56.28
CA GLN A 3 37.88 15.51 -57.02
C GLN A 3 37.27 14.10 -56.86
N LEU A 4 38.08 13.08 -56.57
CA LEU A 4 37.59 11.73 -56.31
C LEU A 4 36.96 11.64 -54.91
N ILE A 5 37.56 12.32 -53.93
CA ILE A 5 37.06 12.41 -52.56
C ILE A 5 35.74 13.18 -52.51
N VAL A 6 35.61 14.26 -53.28
CA VAL A 6 34.35 15.04 -53.36
C VAL A 6 33.22 14.23 -54.01
N ARG A 7 33.50 13.43 -55.04
CA ARG A 7 32.48 12.55 -55.65
C ARG A 7 32.10 11.38 -54.74
N LEU A 8 33.04 10.85 -53.96
CA LEU A 8 32.76 9.81 -52.98
C LEU A 8 31.91 10.35 -51.81
N LEU A 9 32.18 11.57 -51.34
CA LEU A 9 31.39 12.26 -50.33
C LEU A 9 29.99 12.62 -50.83
N LEU A 10 29.84 13.05 -52.08
CA LEU A 10 28.51 13.30 -52.66
C LEU A 10 27.71 12.00 -52.84
N ALA A 11 28.35 10.90 -53.23
CA ALA A 11 27.71 9.59 -53.34
C ALA A 11 27.31 9.04 -51.96
N LEU A 12 28.11 9.27 -50.91
CA LEU A 12 27.79 8.91 -49.52
C LEU A 12 26.68 9.80 -48.91
N LEU A 13 26.59 11.07 -49.31
CA LEU A 13 25.47 11.96 -48.95
C LEU A 13 24.17 11.56 -49.63
N LEU A 14 24.22 11.17 -50.92
CA LEU A 14 23.05 10.69 -51.66
C LEU A 14 22.62 9.28 -51.21
N LEU A 15 23.54 8.41 -50.79
CA LEU A 15 23.21 7.13 -50.15
C LEU A 15 22.73 7.30 -48.70
N GLY A 16 23.10 8.40 -48.03
CA GLY A 16 22.59 8.78 -46.72
C GLY A 16 21.14 9.28 -46.76
N GLU A 17 20.73 9.97 -47.82
CA GLU A 17 19.34 10.41 -48.01
C GLU A 17 18.39 9.28 -48.42
N VAL A 18 18.87 8.25 -49.13
CA VAL A 18 18.05 7.07 -49.45
C VAL A 18 17.90 6.12 -48.25
N ALA A 19 18.80 6.19 -47.26
CA ALA A 19 18.71 5.43 -46.01
C ALA A 19 17.89 6.12 -44.90
N GLN A 20 17.43 7.36 -45.12
CA GLN A 20 16.57 8.11 -44.19
C GLN A 20 15.09 8.13 -44.57
N ALA A 21 14.68 7.31 -45.55
CA ALA A 21 13.32 6.79 -45.60
C ALA A 21 13.19 5.65 -44.58
N ALA A 22 13.41 5.96 -43.29
CA ALA A 22 13.04 5.05 -42.22
C ALA A 22 11.53 4.87 -42.29
N GLN A 23 11.09 3.65 -42.59
CA GLN A 23 9.70 3.25 -42.54
C GLN A 23 9.07 3.81 -41.26
N ASN A 24 8.00 4.62 -41.42
CA ASN A 24 7.11 5.02 -40.35
C ASN A 24 6.51 3.74 -39.73
N GLU A 25 7.20 3.09 -38.80
CA GLU A 25 6.69 1.92 -38.09
C GLU A 25 5.55 2.36 -37.16
N ALA A 26 4.34 2.44 -37.71
CA ALA A 26 3.13 2.57 -36.95
C ALA A 26 2.97 1.34 -36.06
N SER A 27 2.93 1.54 -34.74
CA SER A 27 2.74 0.45 -33.78
C SER A 27 1.25 0.14 -33.64
N SER A 28 0.89 -1.14 -33.74
CA SER A 28 -0.50 -1.60 -33.61
C SER A 28 -0.89 -1.77 -32.14
N TYR A 29 -2.09 -1.31 -31.77
CA TYR A 29 -2.64 -1.40 -30.43
C TYR A 29 -4.03 -2.05 -30.42
N ALA A 30 -4.33 -2.79 -29.35
CA ALA A 30 -5.64 -3.35 -29.12
C ALA A 30 -6.56 -2.30 -28.48
N LEU A 31 -7.74 -2.09 -29.07
CA LEU A 31 -8.74 -1.18 -28.53
C LEU A 31 -9.38 -1.78 -27.26
N LEU A 32 -9.22 -1.13 -26.11
CA LEU A 32 -9.76 -1.58 -24.83
C LEU A 32 -10.92 -0.71 -24.37
N THR A 33 -12.07 -1.33 -24.16
CA THR A 33 -13.34 -0.64 -23.88
C THR A 33 -13.87 -1.07 -22.52
N ARG A 34 -14.29 -0.12 -21.69
CA ARG A 34 -14.88 -0.43 -20.38
C ARG A 34 -16.40 -0.31 -20.41
N SER A 35 -16.98 0.23 -21.48
CA SER A 35 -18.43 0.36 -21.63
C SER A 35 -19.10 -0.93 -22.11
N SER A 36 -20.06 -1.42 -21.33
CA SER A 36 -20.94 -2.55 -21.66
C SER A 36 -22.24 -2.12 -22.35
N ALA A 37 -22.47 -0.82 -22.55
CA ALA A 37 -23.70 -0.32 -23.18
C ALA A 37 -23.80 -0.77 -24.64
N ARG A 38 -24.99 -1.25 -25.04
CA ARG A 38 -25.30 -1.53 -26.44
C ARG A 38 -25.60 -0.20 -27.15
N PRO A 39 -24.82 0.21 -28.17
CA PRO A 39 -25.08 1.46 -28.86
C PRO A 39 -26.35 1.35 -29.71
N VAL A 40 -27.01 2.49 -29.90
CA VAL A 40 -28.12 2.60 -30.85
C VAL A 40 -27.55 2.64 -32.25
N GLN A 41 -28.05 1.77 -33.15
CA GLN A 41 -27.65 1.79 -34.55
C GLN A 41 -28.27 2.99 -35.26
N PRO A 42 -27.49 3.75 -36.06
CA PRO A 42 -28.05 4.82 -36.87
C PRO A 42 -28.98 4.28 -37.96
N VAL A 43 -29.92 5.10 -38.44
CA VAL A 43 -30.75 4.77 -39.60
C VAL A 43 -29.89 4.91 -40.86
N LEU A 44 -29.63 3.80 -41.54
CA LEU A 44 -28.73 3.75 -42.70
C LEU A 44 -29.49 3.84 -44.03
N THR A 45 -28.99 4.66 -44.95
CA THR A 45 -29.45 4.67 -46.36
C THR A 45 -29.00 3.41 -47.10
N ALA A 46 -29.59 3.14 -48.27
CA ALA A 46 -29.21 1.98 -49.09
C ALA A 46 -27.73 2.05 -49.54
N GLU A 47 -27.27 3.24 -49.93
CA GLU A 47 -25.88 3.50 -50.32
C GLU A 47 -24.91 3.26 -49.15
N GLN A 48 -25.27 3.70 -47.94
CA GLN A 48 -24.48 3.50 -46.73
C GLN A 48 -24.36 2.03 -46.33
N ARG A 49 -25.45 1.24 -46.46
CA ARG A 49 -25.41 -0.22 -46.20
C ARG A 49 -24.49 -0.94 -47.18
N GLN A 50 -24.62 -0.64 -48.47
CA GLN A 50 -23.77 -1.22 -49.50
C GLN A 50 -22.29 -0.87 -49.29
N TRP A 51 -22.00 0.35 -48.82
CA TRP A 51 -20.63 0.73 -48.47
C TRP A 51 -20.09 -0.06 -47.27
N LEU A 52 -20.90 -0.26 -46.23
CA LEU A 52 -20.52 -1.04 -45.05
C LEU A 52 -20.30 -2.52 -45.38
N GLU A 53 -21.13 -3.12 -46.24
CA GLU A 53 -20.97 -4.52 -46.69
C GLU A 53 -19.63 -4.77 -47.40
N ASN A 54 -19.09 -3.75 -48.07
CA ASN A 54 -17.80 -3.82 -48.76
C ASN A 54 -16.59 -3.49 -47.86
N ARG A 55 -16.82 -3.15 -46.59
CA ARG A 55 -15.76 -2.78 -45.63
C ARG A 55 -15.54 -3.89 -44.62
N GLN A 56 -14.28 -4.18 -44.32
CA GLN A 56 -13.90 -5.25 -43.38
C GLN A 56 -13.50 -4.72 -42.00
N GLU A 57 -12.85 -3.56 -41.94
CA GLU A 57 -12.40 -2.94 -40.68
C GLU A 57 -12.41 -1.41 -40.80
N LEU A 58 -12.34 -0.75 -39.65
CA LEU A 58 -12.04 0.68 -39.52
C LEU A 58 -10.65 0.85 -38.89
N VAL A 59 -9.78 1.62 -39.52
CA VAL A 59 -8.43 1.90 -39.00
C VAL A 59 -8.41 3.26 -38.31
N LEU A 60 -8.22 3.26 -36.99
CA LEU A 60 -8.08 4.45 -36.16
C LEU A 60 -6.60 4.80 -35.96
N GLY A 61 -6.21 6.03 -36.28
CA GLY A 61 -4.93 6.61 -35.93
C GLY A 61 -4.93 7.30 -34.58
N THR A 62 -3.80 7.20 -33.88
CA THR A 62 -3.42 8.00 -32.70
C THR A 62 -1.92 8.35 -32.78
N SER A 63 -1.41 9.18 -31.88
CA SER A 63 -0.01 9.66 -31.93
C SER A 63 0.67 9.70 -30.58
N ALA A 64 1.99 9.60 -30.56
CA ALA A 64 2.81 9.94 -29.39
C ALA A 64 3.16 11.45 -29.36
N PRO A 65 3.34 12.05 -28.18
CA PRO A 65 3.00 11.53 -26.84
C PRO A 65 1.50 11.37 -26.63
N ASP A 66 1.12 10.59 -25.62
CA ASP A 66 -0.28 10.37 -25.25
C ASP A 66 -0.99 11.69 -24.86
N TYR A 67 -2.29 11.77 -25.13
CA TYR A 67 -3.16 12.90 -24.80
C TYR A 67 -4.23 12.49 -23.76
N PRO A 68 -3.85 12.21 -22.49
CA PRO A 68 -4.81 11.76 -21.48
C PRO A 68 -5.82 12.87 -21.10
N PRO A 69 -7.11 12.53 -20.86
CA PRO A 69 -7.68 11.19 -20.84
C PRO A 69 -8.21 10.68 -22.19
N PHE A 70 -7.97 11.38 -23.30
CA PHE A 70 -8.44 11.00 -24.63
C PHE A 70 -7.72 9.78 -25.19
N ASP A 71 -6.40 9.84 -25.24
CA ASP A 71 -5.49 8.79 -25.70
C ASP A 71 -4.59 8.34 -24.55
N ILE A 72 -4.62 7.05 -24.21
CA ILE A 72 -3.76 6.46 -23.18
C ILE A 72 -3.26 5.09 -23.67
N THR A 73 -1.94 4.91 -23.67
CA THR A 73 -1.25 3.70 -24.15
C THR A 73 -0.31 3.08 -23.10
N SER A 74 -0.45 3.49 -21.83
CA SER A 74 0.44 3.12 -20.72
C SER A 74 0.54 1.63 -20.39
N GLY A 75 -0.27 0.76 -21.02
CA GLY A 75 -0.19 -0.71 -20.94
C GLY A 75 0.71 -1.35 -22.01
N GLY A 76 1.32 -0.56 -22.89
CA GLY A 76 2.27 -1.03 -23.91
C GLY A 76 1.65 -1.74 -25.12
N ARG A 77 0.46 -2.33 -24.98
CA ARG A 77 -0.29 -2.99 -26.09
C ARG A 77 -1.74 -2.55 -26.21
N ASP A 78 -2.30 -1.94 -25.18
CA ASP A 78 -3.71 -1.53 -25.16
C ASP A 78 -3.83 -0.02 -25.36
N TYR A 79 -4.82 0.38 -26.16
CA TYR A 79 -5.24 1.75 -26.35
C TYR A 79 -6.59 1.96 -25.66
N GLN A 80 -6.60 2.87 -24.69
CA GLN A 80 -7.76 3.21 -23.87
C GLN A 80 -7.89 4.74 -23.73
N GLY A 81 -9.03 5.19 -23.20
CA GLY A 81 -9.32 6.61 -23.00
C GLY A 81 -10.70 6.99 -23.53
N LEU A 82 -10.98 8.29 -23.51
CA LEU A 82 -12.26 8.84 -23.97
C LEU A 82 -12.46 8.58 -25.48
N THR A 83 -11.42 8.80 -26.29
CA THR A 83 -11.46 8.57 -27.74
C THR A 83 -11.63 7.08 -28.05
N ALA A 84 -10.99 6.20 -27.27
CA ALA A 84 -11.13 4.76 -27.41
C ALA A 84 -12.58 4.27 -27.17
N GLU A 85 -13.28 4.81 -26.16
CA GLU A 85 -14.68 4.45 -25.90
C GLU A 85 -15.60 4.87 -27.06
N TYR A 86 -15.39 6.06 -27.63
CA TYR A 86 -16.17 6.52 -28.79
C TYR A 86 -15.81 5.76 -30.08
N ALA A 87 -14.54 5.44 -30.31
CA ALA A 87 -14.14 4.62 -31.45
C ALA A 87 -14.77 3.22 -31.38
N ALA A 88 -14.82 2.62 -30.20
CA ALA A 88 -15.50 1.36 -29.98
C ALA A 88 -17.02 1.46 -30.14
N LEU A 89 -17.61 2.57 -29.71
CA LEU A 89 -19.03 2.85 -29.93
C LEU A 89 -19.33 2.87 -31.43
N ILE A 90 -18.49 3.56 -32.22
CA ILE A 90 -18.62 3.62 -33.68
C ILE A 90 -18.47 2.22 -34.28
N GLY A 91 -17.43 1.47 -33.91
CA GLY A 91 -17.23 0.11 -34.40
C GLY A 91 -18.40 -0.83 -34.09
N LYS A 92 -18.93 -0.78 -32.86
CA LYS A 92 -20.10 -1.58 -32.45
C LYS A 92 -21.39 -1.17 -33.17
N ALA A 93 -21.63 0.13 -33.35
CA ALA A 93 -22.84 0.63 -34.02
C ALA A 93 -22.84 0.29 -35.52
N LEU A 94 -21.69 0.44 -36.18
CA LEU A 94 -21.49 0.15 -37.60
C LEU A 94 -21.17 -1.33 -37.88
N GLN A 95 -21.03 -2.16 -36.84
CA GLN A 95 -20.64 -3.58 -36.93
C GLN A 95 -19.29 -3.82 -37.65
N LEU A 96 -18.35 -2.89 -37.50
CA LEU A 96 -16.99 -2.99 -38.03
C LEU A 96 -15.97 -3.12 -36.89
N PRO A 97 -15.02 -4.06 -36.94
CA PRO A 97 -13.90 -4.10 -36.01
C PRO A 97 -13.02 -2.86 -36.20
N VAL A 98 -12.49 -2.33 -35.09
CA VAL A 98 -11.63 -1.14 -35.09
C VAL A 98 -10.20 -1.55 -34.76
N ARG A 99 -9.28 -1.27 -35.67
CA ARG A 99 -7.84 -1.48 -35.49
C ARG A 99 -7.16 -0.15 -35.19
N VAL A 100 -6.25 -0.11 -34.21
CA VAL A 100 -5.60 1.14 -33.78
C VAL A 100 -4.14 1.16 -34.21
N LEU A 101 -3.73 2.22 -34.90
CA LEU A 101 -2.35 2.50 -35.29
C LEU A 101 -1.83 3.75 -34.59
N ARG A 102 -0.68 3.62 -33.93
CA ARG A 102 -0.01 4.73 -33.25
C ARG A 102 1.21 5.19 -34.02
N PHE A 103 1.26 6.49 -34.30
CA PHE A 103 2.36 7.15 -34.99
C PHE A 103 3.29 7.90 -34.04
N SER A 104 4.51 8.18 -34.48
CA SER A 104 5.57 8.84 -33.69
C SER A 104 5.26 10.30 -33.34
N SER A 105 4.43 10.97 -34.14
CA SER A 105 4.01 12.36 -33.94
C SER A 105 2.61 12.60 -34.48
N ARG A 106 1.98 13.70 -34.07
CA ARG A 106 0.67 14.09 -34.58
C ARG A 106 0.70 14.41 -36.07
N GLN A 107 1.79 15.03 -36.55
CA GLN A 107 1.96 15.33 -37.96
C GLN A 107 2.05 14.06 -38.81
N ALA A 108 2.79 13.03 -38.37
CA ALA A 108 2.85 11.75 -39.06
C ALA A 108 1.48 11.07 -39.16
N ALA A 109 0.64 11.19 -38.12
CA ALA A 109 -0.72 10.66 -38.14
C ALA A 109 -1.64 11.43 -39.12
N VAL A 110 -1.49 12.75 -39.21
CA VAL A 110 -2.21 13.60 -40.19
C VAL A 110 -1.81 13.24 -41.63
N GLU A 111 -0.52 13.01 -41.89
CA GLU A 111 -0.03 12.57 -43.21
C GLU A 111 -0.54 11.17 -43.56
N ALA A 112 -0.52 10.23 -42.62
CA ALA A 112 -1.10 8.90 -42.78
C ALA A 112 -2.62 8.95 -43.10
N LEU A 113 -3.36 9.85 -42.45
CA LEU A 113 -4.78 10.07 -42.77
C LEU A 113 -4.98 10.59 -44.19
N ARG A 114 -4.14 11.53 -44.64
CA ARG A 114 -4.20 12.07 -46.01
C ARG A 114 -3.88 11.02 -47.07
N HIS A 115 -2.91 10.15 -46.81
CA HIS A 115 -2.49 9.11 -47.75
C HIS A 115 -3.48 7.93 -47.87
N GLY A 116 -4.35 7.73 -46.89
CA GLY A 116 -5.25 6.58 -46.89
C GLY A 116 -4.87 5.46 -45.92
N ASP A 117 -3.78 5.61 -45.18
CA ASP A 117 -3.24 4.56 -44.31
C ASP A 117 -4.10 4.30 -43.06
N ILE A 118 -4.88 5.33 -42.66
CA ILE A 118 -5.90 5.26 -41.60
C ILE A 118 -7.21 5.87 -42.10
N ASP A 119 -8.34 5.43 -41.56
CA ASP A 119 -9.68 5.94 -41.90
C ASP A 119 -10.10 7.12 -41.01
N LEU A 120 -9.73 7.05 -39.73
CA LEU A 120 -10.14 7.99 -38.68
C LEU A 120 -8.91 8.41 -37.89
N LEU A 121 -8.76 9.69 -37.58
CA LEU A 121 -7.77 10.16 -36.60
C LEU A 121 -8.50 10.66 -35.35
N GLY A 122 -8.22 10.01 -34.21
CA GLY A 122 -8.88 10.30 -32.94
C GLY A 122 -8.36 11.58 -32.26
N SER A 123 -9.12 12.07 -31.27
CA SER A 123 -8.76 13.25 -30.46
C SER A 123 -8.49 14.50 -31.30
N ALA A 124 -9.18 14.60 -32.45
CA ALA A 124 -8.99 15.68 -33.39
C ALA A 124 -9.73 16.94 -32.93
N ASN A 125 -9.10 18.08 -33.10
CA ASN A 125 -9.57 19.37 -32.61
C ASN A 125 -9.28 20.47 -33.66
N GLY A 126 -9.27 21.74 -33.23
CA GLY A 126 -9.02 22.88 -34.12
C GLY A 126 -7.71 22.78 -34.93
N TYR A 127 -6.69 22.05 -34.45
CA TYR A 127 -5.46 21.81 -35.20
C TYR A 127 -5.69 21.03 -36.50
N GLU A 128 -6.45 19.93 -36.46
CA GLU A 128 -6.79 19.17 -37.67
C GLU A 128 -7.82 19.89 -38.53
N ALA A 129 -8.75 20.63 -37.93
CA ALA A 129 -9.74 21.43 -38.68
C ALA A 129 -9.08 22.48 -39.59
N ALA A 130 -7.95 23.04 -39.15
CA ALA A 130 -7.16 24.01 -39.92
C ALA A 130 -6.25 23.35 -40.98
N SER A 131 -6.20 22.02 -41.05
CA SER A 131 -5.36 21.29 -42.01
C SER A 131 -6.11 21.02 -43.31
N ASP A 132 -5.55 21.48 -44.43
CA ASP A 132 -6.16 21.32 -45.76
C ASP A 132 -6.50 19.85 -46.09
N GLY A 133 -7.65 19.61 -46.72
CA GLY A 133 -8.09 18.28 -47.16
C GLY A 133 -8.62 17.35 -46.07
N LEU A 134 -8.72 17.83 -44.81
CA LEU A 134 -9.36 17.11 -43.72
C LEU A 134 -10.68 17.78 -43.31
N ALA A 135 -11.57 17.00 -42.73
CA ALA A 135 -12.82 17.45 -42.12
C ALA A 135 -13.03 16.76 -40.77
N LEU A 136 -13.69 17.43 -39.84
CA LEU A 136 -14.00 16.88 -38.52
C LEU A 136 -15.44 16.35 -38.44
N SER A 137 -15.62 15.28 -37.68
CA SER A 137 -16.93 14.82 -37.23
C SER A 137 -17.57 15.83 -36.26
N HIS A 138 -18.85 15.62 -35.95
CA HIS A 138 -19.46 16.23 -34.77
C HIS A 138 -18.62 15.90 -33.51
N PRO A 139 -18.49 16.85 -32.58
CA PRO A 139 -17.66 16.66 -31.40
C PRO A 139 -18.32 15.66 -30.45
N TYR A 140 -17.57 14.63 -30.05
CA TYR A 140 -17.98 13.69 -29.01
C TYR A 140 -17.62 14.18 -27.61
N ALA A 141 -16.72 15.16 -27.50
CA ALA A 141 -16.45 15.89 -26.28
C ALA A 141 -16.34 17.38 -26.60
N ILE A 142 -17.15 18.19 -25.91
CA ILE A 142 -17.11 19.65 -26.06
C ILE A 142 -15.88 20.16 -25.32
N ASP A 143 -15.16 21.09 -25.93
CA ASP A 143 -14.01 21.73 -25.32
C ASP A 143 -14.28 23.21 -25.05
N GLN A 144 -13.82 23.66 -23.89
CA GLN A 144 -13.71 25.05 -23.53
C GLN A 144 -12.26 25.29 -23.10
N PRO A 145 -11.48 26.14 -23.77
CA PRO A 145 -10.11 26.40 -23.36
C PRO A 145 -10.04 26.98 -21.96
N VAL A 146 -9.08 26.56 -21.15
CA VAL A 146 -8.79 27.11 -19.83
C VAL A 146 -7.37 27.62 -19.73
N LEU A 147 -7.21 28.73 -19.01
CA LEU A 147 -5.94 29.27 -18.58
C LEU A 147 -5.60 28.71 -17.21
N VAL A 148 -4.45 28.06 -17.09
CA VAL A 148 -3.89 27.55 -15.82
C VAL A 148 -2.70 28.39 -15.42
N THR A 149 -2.61 28.70 -14.14
CA THR A 149 -1.48 29.43 -13.56
C THR A 149 -1.13 28.86 -12.19
N ARG A 150 -0.05 29.35 -11.59
CA ARG A 150 0.27 29.03 -10.19
C ARG A 150 -0.70 29.74 -9.24
N GLU A 151 -0.96 29.16 -8.09
CA GLU A 151 -1.88 29.75 -7.10
C GLU A 151 -1.41 31.12 -6.59
N ASP A 152 -0.09 31.34 -6.53
CA ASP A 152 0.55 32.60 -6.10
C ASP A 152 0.59 33.68 -7.20
N GLU A 153 0.11 33.38 -8.40
CA GLU A 153 0.05 34.35 -9.49
C GLU A 153 -1.11 35.34 -9.28
N SER A 154 -0.75 36.62 -9.16
CA SER A 154 -1.64 37.75 -8.86
C SER A 154 -1.93 38.64 -10.08
N ARG A 155 -1.18 38.49 -11.18
CA ARG A 155 -1.38 39.29 -12.39
C ARG A 155 -2.71 38.92 -13.10
N ALA A 156 -3.41 39.92 -13.61
CA ALA A 156 -4.72 39.76 -14.22
C ALA A 156 -4.66 39.08 -15.61
N LEU A 157 -5.33 37.92 -15.75
CA LEU A 157 -5.27 37.08 -16.95
C LEU A 157 -6.21 37.50 -18.10
N ASP A 158 -7.18 38.36 -17.80
CA ASP A 158 -8.14 38.94 -18.76
C ASP A 158 -7.53 40.07 -19.61
N THR A 159 -6.42 40.67 -19.18
CA THR A 159 -5.74 41.80 -19.84
C THR A 159 -4.91 41.41 -21.08
N GLY A 160 -5.20 40.26 -21.70
CA GLY A 160 -4.53 39.81 -22.92
C GLY A 160 -3.10 39.29 -22.70
N LEU A 161 -2.74 38.96 -21.45
CA LEU A 161 -1.49 38.27 -21.07
C LEU A 161 -0.22 39.00 -21.52
N ALA A 162 -0.23 40.33 -21.45
CA ALA A 162 0.88 41.14 -21.95
C ALA A 162 2.21 40.83 -21.22
N GLY A 163 3.25 40.50 -21.99
CA GLY A 163 4.57 40.18 -21.46
C GLY A 163 4.70 38.82 -20.78
N MET A 164 3.62 38.01 -20.74
CA MET A 164 3.63 36.69 -20.13
C MET A 164 4.03 35.61 -21.14
N ARG A 165 4.64 34.53 -20.65
CA ARG A 165 4.90 33.31 -21.41
C ARG A 165 3.69 32.39 -21.34
N LEU A 166 2.98 32.26 -22.45
CA LEU A 166 1.81 31.40 -22.62
C LEU A 166 2.24 30.05 -23.18
N GLY A 167 2.21 29.00 -22.37
CA GLY A 167 2.45 27.63 -22.78
C GLY A 167 1.19 26.99 -23.39
N MET A 168 1.35 26.20 -24.45
CA MET A 168 0.27 25.37 -24.99
C MET A 168 0.83 24.07 -25.60
N LEU A 169 -0.02 23.06 -25.73
CA LEU A 169 0.27 21.89 -26.57
C LEU A 169 0.29 22.32 -28.05
N TYR A 170 1.31 21.89 -28.80
CA TYR A 170 1.49 22.36 -30.18
C TYR A 170 0.34 21.98 -31.13
N HIS A 171 -0.36 20.88 -30.85
CA HIS A 171 -1.47 20.35 -31.65
C HIS A 171 -2.84 20.52 -30.96
N TYR A 172 -3.02 21.60 -30.19
CA TYR A 172 -4.29 21.89 -29.53
C TYR A 172 -5.10 22.99 -30.25
N LEU A 173 -4.59 24.22 -30.29
CA LEU A 173 -5.26 25.35 -30.97
C LEU A 173 -4.41 25.87 -32.13
N PRO A 174 -5.01 26.34 -33.23
CA PRO A 174 -4.29 26.97 -34.31
C PRO A 174 -3.49 28.18 -33.82
N ARG A 175 -2.18 28.18 -34.12
CA ARG A 175 -1.26 29.22 -33.64
C ARG A 175 -1.70 30.64 -34.02
N GLN A 176 -2.30 30.81 -35.19
CA GLN A 176 -2.77 32.11 -35.67
C GLN A 176 -3.94 32.66 -34.84
N GLU A 177 -4.84 31.79 -34.37
CA GLU A 177 -5.98 32.18 -33.53
C GLU A 177 -5.50 32.60 -32.14
N VAL A 178 -4.60 31.83 -31.54
CA VAL A 178 -4.01 32.14 -30.23
C VAL A 178 -3.26 33.48 -30.26
N ASN A 179 -2.49 33.72 -31.31
CA ASN A 179 -1.79 35.00 -31.50
C ASN A 179 -2.75 36.17 -31.72
N ARG A 180 -3.91 35.96 -32.37
CA ARG A 180 -4.91 37.01 -32.57
C ARG A 180 -5.59 37.40 -31.25
N ALA A 181 -5.87 36.43 -30.38
CA ALA A 181 -6.54 36.66 -29.11
C ALA A 181 -5.59 37.12 -27.98
N TYR A 182 -4.32 36.70 -28.01
CA TYR A 182 -3.28 37.10 -27.06
C TYR A 182 -2.04 37.67 -27.77
N PRO A 183 -2.18 38.79 -28.51
CA PRO A 183 -1.11 39.33 -29.35
C PRO A 183 0.11 39.84 -28.57
N LYS A 184 -0.05 40.09 -27.27
CA LYS A 184 1.00 40.61 -26.39
C LYS A 184 1.69 39.51 -25.56
N ALA A 185 1.29 38.25 -25.70
CA ALA A 185 1.86 37.11 -24.99
C ALA A 185 2.97 36.45 -25.81
N LYS A 186 3.98 35.89 -25.14
CA LYS A 186 5.01 35.06 -25.76
C LYS A 186 4.55 33.61 -25.76
N LEU A 187 4.12 33.12 -26.92
CA LEU A 187 3.64 31.75 -27.07
C LEU A 187 4.79 30.71 -27.05
N LEU A 188 4.66 29.69 -26.21
CA LEU A 188 5.56 28.55 -26.08
C LEU A 188 4.79 27.26 -26.40
N ALA A 189 5.23 26.52 -27.42
CA ALA A 189 4.62 25.25 -27.80
C ALA A 189 5.39 24.09 -27.16
N PHE A 190 4.67 23.14 -26.56
CA PHE A 190 5.23 21.96 -25.89
C PHE A 190 4.74 20.67 -26.55
N GLY A 191 5.50 19.58 -26.38
CA GLY A 191 5.20 18.28 -26.98
C GLY A 191 4.07 17.52 -26.29
N SER A 192 3.75 17.85 -25.02
CA SER A 192 2.62 17.27 -24.28
C SER A 192 2.02 18.28 -23.31
N SER A 193 0.73 18.14 -22.99
CA SER A 193 0.06 19.00 -22.01
C SER A 193 0.70 18.91 -20.62
N SER A 194 1.22 17.74 -20.24
CA SER A 194 1.94 17.56 -18.98
C SER A 194 3.25 18.34 -18.96
N GLN A 195 3.99 18.36 -20.06
CA GLN A 195 5.20 19.18 -20.16
C GLN A 195 4.88 20.68 -20.05
N ALA A 196 3.78 21.12 -20.66
CA ALA A 196 3.33 22.52 -20.58
C ALA A 196 2.87 22.92 -19.16
N LEU A 197 2.11 22.06 -18.48
CA LEU A 197 1.71 22.26 -17.08
C LEU A 197 2.93 22.28 -16.14
N ASN A 198 3.86 21.35 -16.31
CA ASN A 198 5.13 21.34 -15.56
C ASN A 198 5.91 22.64 -15.76
N ALA A 199 5.95 23.17 -16.99
CA ALA A 199 6.62 24.43 -17.27
C ALA A 199 6.01 25.60 -16.48
N VAL A 200 4.69 25.63 -16.27
CA VAL A 200 4.03 26.63 -15.40
C VAL A 200 4.38 26.40 -13.93
N ALA A 201 4.31 25.15 -13.46
CA ALA A 201 4.63 24.80 -12.07
C ALA A 201 6.07 25.20 -11.69
N PHE A 202 7.03 25.02 -12.60
CA PHE A 202 8.44 25.33 -12.38
C PHE A 202 8.88 26.72 -12.86
N GLY A 203 7.93 27.60 -13.23
CA GLY A 203 8.23 28.99 -13.61
C GLY A 203 8.91 29.18 -14.96
N GLN A 204 8.91 28.17 -15.83
CA GLN A 204 9.40 28.23 -17.22
C GLN A 204 8.35 28.84 -18.18
N ALA A 205 7.07 28.70 -17.82
CA ALA A 205 5.95 29.43 -18.39
C ALA A 205 5.21 30.17 -17.25
N ASP A 206 4.47 31.22 -17.60
CA ASP A 206 3.67 31.98 -16.64
C ASP A 206 2.22 31.47 -16.61
N VAL A 207 1.70 31.12 -17.78
CA VAL A 207 0.31 30.66 -17.96
C VAL A 207 0.31 29.50 -18.95
N PHE A 208 -0.55 28.51 -18.76
CA PHE A 208 -0.82 27.44 -19.72
C PHE A 208 -2.23 27.59 -20.28
N ILE A 209 -2.39 27.45 -21.60
CA ILE A 209 -3.70 27.27 -22.23
C ILE A 209 -3.85 25.84 -22.71
N GLY A 210 -4.90 25.18 -22.25
CA GLY A 210 -5.23 23.81 -22.59
C GLY A 210 -6.73 23.57 -22.60
N ASP A 211 -7.13 22.40 -23.07
CA ASP A 211 -8.51 21.96 -23.01
C ASP A 211 -8.90 21.67 -21.57
N THR A 212 -10.18 21.86 -21.26
CA THR A 212 -10.63 21.72 -19.89
C THR A 212 -10.56 20.27 -19.38
N ILE A 213 -10.81 19.30 -20.26
CA ILE A 213 -10.96 17.88 -19.89
C ILE A 213 -9.62 17.28 -19.47
N SER A 214 -8.60 17.37 -20.32
CA SER A 214 -7.25 16.89 -20.04
C SER A 214 -6.57 17.69 -18.96
N THR A 215 -6.78 19.01 -18.91
CA THR A 215 -6.22 19.83 -17.84
C THR A 215 -6.77 19.40 -16.48
N HIS A 216 -8.09 19.19 -16.37
CA HIS A 216 -8.70 18.75 -15.13
C HIS A 216 -8.19 17.38 -14.71
N TYR A 217 -8.16 16.44 -15.65
CA TYR A 217 -7.63 15.10 -15.43
C TYR A 217 -6.19 15.11 -14.89
N GLN A 218 -5.35 16.00 -15.43
CA GLN A 218 -3.95 16.09 -15.04
C GLN A 218 -3.75 16.78 -13.68
N LEU A 219 -4.48 17.86 -13.39
CA LEU A 219 -4.42 18.53 -12.09
C LEU A 219 -4.91 17.61 -10.96
N ASN A 220 -5.99 16.85 -11.18
CA ASN A 220 -6.54 15.93 -10.16
C ASN A 220 -5.68 14.69 -9.92
N ARG A 221 -4.77 14.33 -10.83
CA ARG A 221 -3.84 13.22 -10.60
C ARG A 221 -2.80 13.52 -9.50
N GLY A 222 -2.74 14.74 -8.97
CA GLY A 222 -2.01 15.05 -7.73
C GLY A 222 -0.48 15.14 -7.84
N HIS A 223 0.07 15.27 -9.05
CA HIS A 223 1.54 15.29 -9.25
C HIS A 223 2.14 16.71 -9.22
N LEU A 224 1.32 17.75 -9.31
CA LEU A 224 1.76 19.15 -9.35
C LEU A 224 1.06 19.97 -8.27
N PRO A 225 1.67 20.08 -7.07
CA PRO A 225 1.14 20.99 -6.06
C PRO A 225 1.24 22.44 -6.58
N ARG A 226 0.22 23.26 -6.30
CA ARG A 226 0.17 24.73 -6.54
C ARG A 226 -0.20 25.23 -7.95
N LEU A 227 -0.89 24.43 -8.77
CA LEU A 227 -1.51 24.91 -10.01
C LEU A 227 -3.04 25.05 -9.87
N ARG A 228 -3.63 26.06 -10.50
CA ARG A 228 -5.08 26.30 -10.53
C ARG A 228 -5.60 26.70 -11.91
N MET A 229 -6.84 26.31 -12.22
CA MET A 229 -7.56 26.78 -13.41
C MET A 229 -8.06 28.21 -13.21
N ALA A 230 -7.30 29.17 -13.72
CA ALA A 230 -7.47 30.56 -13.40
C ALA A 230 -8.53 31.28 -14.24
N SER A 231 -8.92 30.82 -15.42
CA SER A 231 -10.10 31.36 -16.14
C SER A 231 -10.39 30.54 -17.40
N PHE A 232 -11.57 30.71 -18.00
CA PHE A 232 -11.80 30.26 -19.36
C PHE A 232 -11.09 31.18 -20.36
N GLY A 233 -10.49 30.58 -21.39
CA GLY A 233 -9.83 31.31 -22.47
C GLY A 233 -10.85 32.06 -23.34
N LYS A 234 -10.38 33.12 -24.02
CA LYS A 234 -11.22 33.95 -24.91
C LYS A 234 -11.65 33.27 -26.22
N HIS A 235 -11.34 32.00 -26.39
CA HIS A 235 -11.49 31.28 -27.66
C HIS A 235 -12.67 30.34 -27.54
N GLN A 236 -13.43 30.22 -28.62
CA GLN A 236 -14.32 29.07 -28.81
C GLN A 236 -13.48 27.98 -29.46
N ALA A 237 -13.19 26.91 -28.72
CA ALA A 237 -12.53 25.76 -29.30
C ALA A 237 -13.52 24.95 -30.13
N ILE A 238 -13.02 24.38 -31.21
CA ILE A 238 -13.66 23.27 -31.87
C ILE A 238 -13.46 22.07 -30.94
N GLY A 239 -14.55 21.51 -30.41
CA GLY A 239 -14.51 20.35 -29.52
C GLY A 239 -13.79 19.15 -30.14
N PHE A 240 -13.59 18.09 -29.35
CA PHE A 240 -12.90 16.90 -29.81
C PHE A 240 -13.82 15.98 -30.61
N GLY A 241 -13.39 15.66 -31.82
CA GLY A 241 -14.05 14.74 -32.75
C GLY A 241 -13.05 13.78 -33.40
N PHE A 242 -13.49 13.12 -34.46
CA PHE A 242 -12.63 12.35 -35.36
C PHE A 242 -12.31 13.19 -36.60
N ALA A 243 -11.06 13.20 -37.03
CA ALA A 243 -10.68 13.76 -38.32
C ALA A 243 -10.74 12.68 -39.40
N LEU A 244 -11.26 13.07 -40.56
CA LEU A 244 -11.41 12.24 -41.75
C LEU A 244 -10.92 13.01 -42.98
N ARG A 245 -10.65 12.31 -44.08
CA ARG A 245 -10.40 12.99 -45.36
C ARG A 245 -11.68 13.66 -45.85
N GLN A 246 -11.57 14.90 -46.35
CA GLN A 246 -12.72 15.68 -46.82
C GLN A 246 -13.49 14.99 -47.96
N GLN A 247 -12.84 14.11 -48.72
CA GLN A 247 -13.43 13.32 -49.80
C GLN A 247 -14.27 12.13 -49.30
N ASP A 248 -14.08 11.66 -48.06
CA ASP A 248 -14.77 10.48 -47.50
C ASP A 248 -16.12 10.85 -46.86
N LYS A 249 -16.98 11.53 -47.64
CA LYS A 249 -18.26 12.07 -47.18
C LYS A 249 -19.17 11.01 -46.55
N LEU A 250 -19.23 9.82 -47.13
CA LEU A 250 -20.12 8.77 -46.66
C LEU A 250 -19.68 8.20 -45.30
N LEU A 251 -18.36 8.05 -45.05
CA LEU A 251 -17.86 7.67 -43.73
C LEU A 251 -18.11 8.79 -42.70
N MET A 252 -17.93 10.06 -43.09
CA MET A 252 -18.25 11.20 -42.24
C MET A 252 -19.73 11.20 -41.80
N GLU A 253 -20.65 10.99 -42.73
CA GLU A 253 -22.09 10.89 -42.43
C GLU A 253 -22.41 9.74 -41.48
N LEU A 254 -21.79 8.56 -41.68
CA LEU A 254 -21.96 7.39 -40.81
C LEU A 254 -21.46 7.64 -39.39
N VAL A 255 -20.29 8.27 -39.24
CA VAL A 255 -19.73 8.63 -37.94
C VAL A 255 -20.63 9.64 -37.23
N ASN A 256 -21.05 10.70 -37.92
CA ASN A 256 -21.92 11.73 -37.33
C ASN A 256 -23.28 11.15 -36.93
N ALA A 257 -23.93 10.37 -37.81
CA ALA A 257 -25.20 9.71 -37.50
C ALA A 257 -25.08 8.77 -36.28
N THR A 258 -23.93 8.09 -36.15
CA THR A 258 -23.66 7.23 -35.00
C THR A 258 -23.48 8.04 -33.72
N LEU A 259 -22.72 9.13 -33.76
CA LEU A 259 -22.51 9.98 -32.59
C LEU A 259 -23.85 10.60 -32.14
N ASP A 260 -24.64 11.12 -33.07
CA ASP A 260 -25.90 11.82 -32.80
C ASP A 260 -27.03 10.89 -32.33
N SER A 261 -27.03 9.61 -32.72
CA SER A 261 -28.03 8.64 -32.30
C SER A 261 -27.88 8.16 -30.85
N GLN A 262 -26.78 8.49 -30.16
CA GLN A 262 -26.52 8.00 -28.81
C GLN A 262 -27.30 8.77 -27.74
N PRO A 263 -27.95 8.07 -26.79
CA PRO A 263 -28.60 8.71 -25.65
C PRO A 263 -27.62 9.58 -24.84
N PRO A 264 -28.06 10.75 -24.33
CA PRO A 264 -27.24 11.62 -23.47
C PRO A 264 -26.68 10.89 -22.25
N ALA A 265 -27.40 9.90 -21.72
CA ALA A 265 -26.96 9.08 -20.59
C ALA A 265 -25.69 8.26 -20.88
N ILE A 266 -25.51 7.76 -22.11
CA ILE A 266 -24.30 7.02 -22.51
C ILE A 266 -23.12 7.99 -22.55
N ARG A 267 -23.30 9.17 -23.16
CA ARG A 267 -22.27 10.22 -23.22
C ARG A 267 -21.83 10.64 -21.82
N ALA A 268 -22.80 10.90 -20.92
CA ALA A 268 -22.53 11.24 -19.51
C ALA A 268 -21.78 10.12 -18.77
N SER A 269 -22.18 8.85 -18.96
CA SER A 269 -21.54 7.69 -18.34
C SER A 269 -20.09 7.49 -18.79
N ILE A 270 -19.83 7.62 -20.10
CA ILE A 270 -18.47 7.54 -20.66
C ILE A 270 -17.62 8.67 -20.06
N PHE A 271 -18.14 9.90 -20.00
CA PHE A 271 -17.38 11.03 -19.47
C PHE A 271 -17.08 10.90 -17.98
N LYS A 272 -18.09 10.59 -17.15
CA LYS A 272 -17.97 10.41 -15.69
C LYS A 272 -16.85 9.43 -15.30
N ARG A 273 -16.62 8.41 -16.13
CA ARG A 273 -15.54 7.43 -15.92
C ARG A 273 -14.15 8.01 -16.12
N TRP A 274 -14.00 8.95 -17.04
CA TRP A 274 -12.71 9.53 -17.42
C TRP A 274 -12.46 10.92 -16.82
N SER A 275 -13.48 11.58 -16.23
CA SER A 275 -13.42 12.94 -15.68
C SER A 275 -12.96 13.05 -14.22
N ALA A 276 -12.39 11.98 -13.65
CA ALA A 276 -11.91 11.93 -12.26
C ALA A 276 -12.94 12.41 -11.22
N GLY A 277 -14.23 12.11 -11.43
CA GLY A 277 -15.30 12.41 -10.48
C GLY A 277 -15.88 13.83 -10.57
N SER A 278 -15.63 14.55 -11.65
CA SER A 278 -16.16 15.90 -11.87
C SER A 278 -17.06 15.92 -13.11
N ASP A 279 -18.35 16.23 -12.94
CA ASP A 279 -19.27 16.56 -14.05
C ASP A 279 -19.11 18.01 -14.55
N LEU A 280 -18.06 18.65 -14.04
CA LEU A 280 -17.90 20.08 -13.81
C LEU A 280 -17.91 20.90 -15.10
N LEU A 281 -17.78 20.27 -16.27
CA LEU A 281 -17.26 20.95 -17.46
C LEU A 281 -18.00 20.61 -18.77
N LEU A 282 -19.03 19.76 -18.73
CA LEU A 282 -19.79 19.36 -19.93
C LEU A 282 -21.26 19.79 -19.97
N THR A 283 -21.76 20.49 -18.96
CA THR A 283 -23.06 21.12 -19.15
C THR A 283 -22.86 22.36 -20.01
N ASP A 284 -23.41 22.32 -21.23
CA ASP A 284 -23.73 23.48 -22.10
C ASP A 284 -24.57 24.57 -21.39
N ARG A 285 -24.88 24.38 -20.11
CA ARG A 285 -25.57 25.33 -19.26
C ARG A 285 -24.58 26.41 -18.86
N ARG A 286 -24.34 27.36 -19.77
CA ARG A 286 -24.18 28.75 -19.33
C ARG A 286 -25.27 29.01 -18.29
N LEU A 287 -24.89 29.59 -17.16
CA LEU A 287 -25.85 29.95 -16.14
C LEU A 287 -26.99 30.73 -16.82
N GLN A 288 -28.23 30.30 -16.64
CA GLN A 288 -29.37 31.00 -17.22
C GLN A 288 -29.64 32.26 -16.40
N LEU A 289 -28.90 33.31 -16.75
CA LEU A 289 -28.99 34.61 -16.12
C LEU A 289 -30.09 35.44 -16.79
N SER A 290 -30.77 36.25 -16.00
CA SER A 290 -31.65 37.29 -16.56
C SER A 290 -30.80 38.43 -17.13
N ALA A 291 -31.33 39.21 -18.07
CA ALA A 291 -30.61 40.37 -18.61
C ALA A 291 -30.18 41.36 -17.51
N ALA A 292 -30.98 41.47 -16.44
CA ALA A 292 -30.63 42.28 -15.26
C ALA A 292 -29.44 41.71 -14.47
N GLU A 293 -29.34 40.38 -14.34
CA GLU A 293 -28.22 39.72 -13.67
C GLU A 293 -26.93 39.78 -14.50
N GLU A 294 -27.02 39.61 -15.83
CA GLU A 294 -25.87 39.76 -16.73
C GLU A 294 -25.32 41.19 -16.69
N GLN A 295 -26.19 42.20 -16.74
CA GLN A 295 -25.79 43.59 -16.58
C GLN A 295 -25.17 43.83 -15.21
N TRP A 296 -25.76 43.29 -14.15
CA TRP A 296 -25.24 43.43 -12.79
C TRP A 296 -23.83 42.85 -12.63
N LEU A 297 -23.55 41.69 -13.24
CA LEU A 297 -22.22 41.07 -13.27
C LEU A 297 -21.18 41.93 -14.00
N GLN A 298 -21.58 42.60 -15.08
CA GLN A 298 -20.69 43.51 -15.81
C GLN A 298 -20.37 44.76 -14.98
N ASP A 299 -21.36 45.29 -14.26
CA ASP A 299 -21.21 46.47 -13.41
C ASP A 299 -20.41 46.15 -12.12
N HIS A 300 -20.41 44.89 -11.67
CA HIS A 300 -19.79 44.45 -10.42
C HIS A 300 -18.88 43.21 -10.61
N PRO A 301 -17.75 43.35 -11.32
CA PRO A 301 -16.88 42.22 -11.64
C PRO A 301 -16.08 41.68 -10.45
N VAL A 302 -15.96 42.44 -9.36
CA VAL A 302 -15.15 42.11 -8.17
C VAL A 302 -16.01 42.18 -6.91
N MET A 303 -16.07 41.09 -6.16
CA MET A 303 -16.83 40.91 -4.93
C MET A 303 -15.89 40.79 -3.74
N ARG A 304 -16.12 41.57 -2.69
CA ARG A 304 -15.37 41.47 -1.44
C ARG A 304 -16.02 40.41 -0.55
N VAL A 305 -15.27 39.40 -0.18
CA VAL A 305 -15.77 38.23 0.53
C VAL A 305 -15.15 38.16 1.92
N ALA A 306 -15.97 38.27 2.96
CA ALA A 306 -15.53 38.08 4.33
C ALA A 306 -15.53 36.59 4.69
N ILE A 307 -14.45 36.14 5.34
CA ILE A 307 -14.31 34.78 5.87
C ILE A 307 -13.71 34.79 7.27
N ASP A 308 -14.04 33.76 8.05
CA ASP A 308 -13.35 33.45 9.29
C ASP A 308 -12.04 32.72 8.94
N ASP A 309 -10.90 33.29 9.35
CA ASP A 309 -9.58 32.70 9.08
C ASP A 309 -9.21 31.57 10.05
N THR A 310 -10.03 31.35 11.08
CA THR A 310 -9.86 30.30 12.09
C THR A 310 -10.77 29.09 11.90
N ALA A 311 -11.68 29.13 10.91
CA ALA A 311 -12.69 28.10 10.66
C ALA A 311 -12.17 26.95 9.76
N ALA A 312 -10.96 26.45 10.01
CA ALA A 312 -10.42 25.30 9.28
C ALA A 312 -11.22 24.02 9.61
N PRO A 313 -11.62 23.19 8.61
CA PRO A 313 -11.22 23.21 7.20
C PRO A 313 -12.24 23.90 6.27
N VAL A 314 -13.25 24.59 6.82
CA VAL A 314 -14.28 25.29 6.03
C VAL A 314 -13.69 26.51 5.32
N SER A 315 -12.95 27.35 6.05
CA SER A 315 -12.22 28.50 5.53
C SER A 315 -11.04 28.80 6.45
N TYR A 316 -9.84 28.91 5.89
CA TYR A 316 -8.65 29.33 6.64
C TYR A 316 -7.54 29.80 5.71
N PHE A 317 -6.46 30.33 6.27
CA PHE A 317 -5.24 30.61 5.52
C PHE A 317 -4.13 29.67 5.94
N ASP A 318 -3.42 29.09 4.97
CA ASP A 318 -2.27 28.24 5.26
C ASP A 318 -1.05 29.04 5.77
N GLY A 319 0.02 28.35 6.18
CA GLY A 319 1.25 28.97 6.68
C GLY A 319 1.97 29.88 5.67
N SER A 320 1.61 29.78 4.38
CA SER A 320 2.09 30.67 3.32
C SER A 320 1.16 31.85 3.01
N GLY A 321 0.03 31.96 3.73
CA GLY A 321 -0.93 33.05 3.60
C GLY A 321 -1.93 32.87 2.46
N HIS A 322 -2.04 31.69 1.86
CA HIS A 322 -3.05 31.41 0.82
C HIS A 322 -4.38 30.97 1.42
N PHE A 323 -5.47 31.39 0.80
CA PHE A 323 -6.82 31.01 1.23
C PHE A 323 -7.13 29.56 0.84
N ARG A 324 -7.52 28.76 1.83
CA ARG A 324 -7.76 27.31 1.73
C ARG A 324 -9.07 26.92 2.44
N GLY A 325 -9.52 25.71 2.14
CA GLY A 325 -10.70 25.09 2.72
C GLY A 325 -11.82 24.87 1.72
N ILE A 326 -12.91 24.28 2.19
CA ILE A 326 -14.09 23.93 1.37
C ILE A 326 -14.65 25.16 0.65
N THR A 327 -14.69 26.28 1.35
CA THR A 327 -15.25 27.53 0.82
C THR A 327 -14.36 28.15 -0.26
N ALA A 328 -13.04 27.93 -0.20
CA ALA A 328 -12.12 28.36 -1.25
C ALA A 328 -12.37 27.58 -2.55
N ASP A 329 -12.50 26.25 -2.45
CA ASP A 329 -12.83 25.39 -3.59
C ASP A 329 -14.21 25.75 -4.17
N LEU A 330 -15.20 26.03 -3.32
CA LEU A 330 -16.54 26.42 -3.75
C LEU A 330 -16.56 27.78 -4.48
N LEU A 331 -15.90 28.80 -3.93
CA LEU A 331 -15.80 30.11 -4.57
C LEU A 331 -15.10 30.02 -5.92
N GLU A 332 -14.12 29.13 -6.07
CA GLU A 332 -13.49 28.88 -7.35
C GLU A 332 -14.47 28.33 -8.40
N LEU A 333 -15.38 27.43 -8.01
CA LEU A 333 -16.43 26.94 -8.89
C LEU A 333 -17.43 28.04 -9.28
N ILE A 334 -17.86 28.84 -8.31
CA ILE A 334 -18.77 29.96 -8.57
C ILE A 334 -18.09 30.96 -9.52
N ARG A 335 -16.81 31.24 -9.31
CA ARG A 335 -16.01 32.11 -10.19
C ARG A 335 -15.94 31.57 -11.61
N LEU A 336 -15.72 30.28 -11.80
CA LEU A 336 -15.74 29.67 -13.14
C LEU A 336 -17.13 29.79 -13.79
N ARG A 337 -18.21 29.57 -13.04
CA ARG A 337 -19.59 29.59 -13.55
C ARG A 337 -20.15 30.97 -13.84
N THR A 338 -19.74 31.98 -13.06
CA THR A 338 -20.31 33.34 -13.10
C THR A 338 -19.35 34.37 -13.71
N GLY A 339 -18.04 34.12 -13.71
CA GLY A 339 -17.02 35.09 -14.09
C GLY A 339 -16.65 36.09 -12.99
N LEU A 340 -17.29 36.05 -11.82
CA LEU A 340 -17.01 36.93 -10.68
C LEU A 340 -15.59 36.75 -10.14
N ARG A 341 -14.95 37.85 -9.73
CA ARG A 341 -13.70 37.80 -8.97
C ARG A 341 -13.98 37.98 -7.49
N PHE A 342 -13.32 37.19 -6.65
CA PHE A 342 -13.49 37.27 -5.20
C PHE A 342 -12.23 37.82 -4.55
N GLU A 343 -12.37 38.94 -3.85
CA GLU A 343 -11.35 39.51 -2.97
C GLU A 343 -11.62 39.10 -1.53
N VAL A 344 -10.81 38.18 -1.02
CA VAL A 344 -11.05 37.56 0.28
C VAL A 344 -10.48 38.42 1.41
N GLN A 345 -11.31 38.77 2.38
CA GLN A 345 -10.97 39.55 3.57
C GLN A 345 -11.03 38.69 4.82
N ARG A 346 -9.99 38.79 5.66
CA ARG A 346 -9.91 38.11 6.96
C ARG A 346 -10.78 38.81 7.99
N ALA A 347 -11.66 38.04 8.63
CA ALA A 347 -12.44 38.45 9.79
C ALA A 347 -12.11 37.56 10.99
N SER A 348 -12.24 38.10 12.20
CA SER A 348 -11.86 37.41 13.44
C SER A 348 -12.94 36.47 14.01
N GLY A 349 -14.00 36.21 13.24
CA GLY A 349 -15.15 35.40 13.63
C GLY A 349 -16.46 35.89 13.02
N LEU A 350 -17.55 35.20 13.35
CA LEU A 350 -18.88 35.43 12.76
C LEU A 350 -19.43 36.84 13.01
N ALA A 351 -19.21 37.41 14.20
CA ALA A 351 -19.64 38.77 14.53
C ALA A 351 -19.00 39.83 13.62
N ASP A 352 -17.68 39.74 13.40
CA ASP A 352 -16.94 40.66 12.53
C ASP A 352 -17.35 40.50 11.06
N MET A 353 -17.59 39.26 10.61
CA MET A 353 -18.11 39.00 9.26
C MET A 353 -19.47 39.68 9.03
N ILE A 354 -20.42 39.51 9.95
CA ILE A 354 -21.75 40.14 9.84
C ILE A 354 -21.64 41.67 9.90
N ALA A 355 -20.81 42.21 10.80
CA ALA A 355 -20.59 43.66 10.91
C ALA A 355 -20.03 44.24 9.60
N ARG A 356 -19.02 43.60 8.99
CA ARG A 356 -18.45 44.03 7.71
C ARG A 356 -19.45 43.97 6.55
N LEU A 357 -20.32 42.96 6.56
CA LEU A 357 -21.38 42.83 5.56
C LEU A 357 -22.41 43.97 5.69
N LYS A 358 -22.84 44.27 6.93
CA LYS A 358 -23.77 45.37 7.24
C LYS A 358 -23.17 46.75 6.93
N ASP A 359 -21.91 46.97 7.27
CA ASP A 359 -21.19 48.24 7.05
C ASP A 359 -20.78 48.48 5.58
N GLY A 360 -21.03 47.54 4.66
CA GLY A 360 -20.62 47.66 3.27
C GLY A 360 -19.13 47.44 3.01
N ARG A 361 -18.39 46.94 3.99
CA ARG A 361 -16.97 46.58 3.89
C ARG A 361 -16.74 45.23 3.19
N ALA A 362 -17.74 44.35 3.26
CA ALA A 362 -17.84 43.11 2.50
C ALA A 362 -19.19 43.04 1.75
N ASP A 363 -19.20 42.31 0.65
CA ASP A 363 -20.38 42.10 -0.21
C ASP A 363 -21.01 40.72 0.04
N VAL A 364 -20.19 39.72 0.39
CA VAL A 364 -20.61 38.35 0.69
C VAL A 364 -19.89 37.84 1.94
N VAL A 365 -20.61 37.12 2.80
CA VAL A 365 -20.02 36.20 3.79
C VAL A 365 -20.06 34.81 3.18
N ALA A 366 -18.89 34.19 3.02
CA ALA A 366 -18.76 32.98 2.22
C ALA A 366 -19.28 31.72 2.92
N ALA A 367 -19.19 31.68 4.25
CA ALA A 367 -19.60 30.54 5.06
C ALA A 367 -20.22 31.05 6.37
N LEU A 368 -21.50 30.76 6.56
CA LEU A 368 -22.26 31.14 7.75
C LEU A 368 -23.15 29.97 8.17
N ALA A 369 -23.06 29.58 9.45
CA ALA A 369 -23.96 28.59 10.03
C ALA A 369 -25.32 29.25 10.30
N THR A 370 -26.36 28.83 9.58
CA THR A 370 -27.63 29.57 9.50
C THR A 370 -28.49 29.49 10.76
N GLY A 371 -28.35 28.42 11.56
CA GLY A 371 -29.25 28.14 12.69
C GLY A 371 -29.18 29.07 13.92
N GLY A 372 -28.29 30.07 13.95
CA GLY A 372 -28.14 30.98 15.11
C GLY A 372 -28.12 32.47 14.76
N VAL A 373 -28.45 32.84 13.52
CA VAL A 373 -28.47 34.23 13.04
C VAL A 373 -29.90 34.62 12.62
N SER A 374 -30.35 35.82 13.00
CA SER A 374 -31.66 36.34 12.55
C SER A 374 -31.63 36.65 11.05
N GLU A 375 -32.61 36.14 10.32
CA GLU A 375 -32.76 36.30 8.87
C GLU A 375 -33.27 37.70 8.48
N ASP A 376 -33.70 38.53 9.43
CA ASP A 376 -34.40 39.80 9.15
C ASP A 376 -33.50 40.86 8.47
N ASP A 377 -32.17 40.75 8.62
CA ASP A 377 -31.19 41.71 8.06
C ASP A 377 -30.31 41.13 6.93
N LEU A 378 -30.40 39.83 6.66
CA LEU A 378 -29.46 39.11 5.79
C LEU A 378 -30.21 38.27 4.77
N GLN A 379 -29.75 38.31 3.52
CA GLN A 379 -30.24 37.39 2.50
C GLN A 379 -29.30 36.18 2.41
N ILE A 380 -29.78 35.05 2.91
CA ILE A 380 -29.05 33.77 3.00
C ILE A 380 -29.27 32.97 1.71
N SER A 381 -28.20 32.40 1.16
CA SER A 381 -28.25 31.52 0.00
C SER A 381 -28.74 30.13 0.39
N ARG A 382 -28.90 29.26 -0.61
CA ARG A 382 -29.04 27.82 -0.35
C ARG A 382 -27.83 27.28 0.43
N PRO A 383 -28.04 26.37 1.41
CA PRO A 383 -26.93 25.74 2.12
C PRO A 383 -26.16 24.81 1.18
N TYR A 384 -24.83 24.80 1.31
CA TYR A 384 -23.93 23.99 0.48
C TYR A 384 -23.13 22.95 1.27
N LEU A 385 -23.16 23.03 2.61
CA LEU A 385 -22.47 22.11 3.50
C LEU A 385 -23.30 21.89 4.75
N GLU A 386 -23.39 20.63 5.21
CA GLU A 386 -24.05 20.27 6.46
C GLU A 386 -23.09 19.51 7.37
N SER A 387 -23.15 19.77 8.67
CA SER A 387 -22.33 19.11 9.67
C SER A 387 -23.08 18.93 10.98
N ALA A 388 -23.12 17.71 11.52
CA ALA A 388 -23.75 17.45 12.81
C ALA A 388 -22.98 18.13 13.95
N TYR A 389 -23.67 18.57 15.00
CA TYR A 389 -23.01 19.03 16.22
C TYR A 389 -22.51 17.84 17.06
N VAL A 390 -21.36 18.00 17.69
CA VAL A 390 -20.71 16.98 18.51
C VAL A 390 -20.13 17.55 19.79
N LEU A 391 -20.08 16.70 20.81
CA LEU A 391 -19.44 16.98 22.08
C LEU A 391 -17.99 16.46 22.06
N VAL A 392 -17.04 17.35 22.29
CA VAL A 392 -15.60 17.07 22.34
C VAL A 392 -15.09 17.25 23.77
N SER A 393 -14.25 16.32 24.22
CA SER A 393 -13.60 16.38 25.55
C SER A 393 -12.18 15.82 25.47
N ARG A 394 -11.41 15.94 26.56
CA ARG A 394 -10.07 15.33 26.67
C ARG A 394 -10.18 13.83 26.95
N LYS A 395 -9.28 13.01 26.39
CA LYS A 395 -9.22 11.55 26.60
C LYS A 395 -9.07 11.16 28.07
N ASN A 396 -8.28 11.93 28.82
CA ASN A 396 -7.88 11.62 30.19
C ASN A 396 -8.91 12.05 31.25
N LYS A 397 -10.09 12.53 30.84
CA LYS A 397 -11.21 12.86 31.73
C LYS A 397 -12.35 11.86 31.58
N THR A 398 -13.18 11.77 32.61
CA THR A 398 -14.40 10.95 32.66
C THR A 398 -15.25 11.19 31.40
N PRO A 399 -15.66 10.14 30.67
CA PRO A 399 -16.40 10.31 29.43
C PRO A 399 -17.81 10.86 29.71
N PHE A 400 -18.11 12.05 29.17
CA PHE A 400 -19.47 12.54 29.07
C PHE A 400 -20.17 11.82 27.92
N THR A 401 -21.14 10.96 28.22
CA THR A 401 -21.89 10.18 27.22
C THR A 401 -23.26 10.79 26.91
N SER A 402 -23.71 11.78 27.70
CA SER A 402 -24.95 12.50 27.48
C SER A 402 -24.85 13.96 27.96
N LEU A 403 -25.74 14.83 27.48
CA LEU A 403 -25.76 16.26 27.83
C LEU A 403 -26.07 16.48 29.31
N GLU A 404 -26.88 15.63 29.93
CA GLU A 404 -27.28 15.75 31.34
C GLU A 404 -26.10 15.61 32.30
N GLN A 405 -25.07 14.87 31.90
CA GLN A 405 -23.85 14.67 32.68
C GLN A 405 -22.95 15.92 32.71
N LEU A 406 -23.25 16.93 31.90
CA LEU A 406 -22.49 18.18 31.84
C LEU A 406 -22.98 19.20 32.87
N HIS A 407 -23.98 18.86 33.68
CA HIS A 407 -24.40 19.72 34.79
C HIS A 407 -23.22 20.02 35.73
N GLY A 408 -23.02 21.30 36.06
CA GLY A 408 -21.92 21.77 36.89
C GLY A 408 -20.53 21.75 36.24
N HIS A 409 -20.42 21.40 34.96
CA HIS A 409 -19.17 21.44 34.19
C HIS A 409 -19.11 22.68 33.30
N ARG A 410 -17.89 23.15 33.01
CA ARG A 410 -17.70 24.31 32.12
C ARG A 410 -17.66 23.84 30.68
N ILE A 411 -18.60 24.29 29.86
CA ILE A 411 -18.65 23.97 28.43
C ILE A 411 -18.30 25.22 27.63
N ALA A 412 -17.62 25.08 26.50
CA ALA A 412 -17.54 26.16 25.51
C ALA A 412 -18.40 25.87 24.28
N ILE A 413 -19.03 26.92 23.76
CA ILE A 413 -19.72 26.93 22.46
C ILE A 413 -19.27 28.15 21.65
N THR A 414 -19.41 28.09 20.33
CA THR A 414 -19.20 29.26 19.47
C THR A 414 -20.39 30.21 19.57
N ARG A 415 -20.12 31.50 19.60
CA ARG A 415 -21.13 32.56 19.60
C ARG A 415 -21.99 32.51 18.34
N TYR A 416 -23.28 32.83 18.46
CA TYR A 416 -24.28 32.69 17.38
C TYR A 416 -24.42 31.26 16.83
N SER A 417 -24.04 30.24 17.61
CA SER A 417 -24.34 28.85 17.30
C SER A 417 -25.81 28.56 17.59
N ALA A 418 -26.44 27.69 16.79
CA ALA A 418 -27.78 27.16 17.08
C ALA A 418 -27.85 26.46 18.46
N MET A 419 -26.70 26.05 18.99
CA MET A 419 -26.59 25.43 20.31
C MET A 419 -26.95 26.38 21.45
N ASP A 420 -26.77 27.69 21.29
CA ASP A 420 -27.13 28.67 22.33
C ASP A 420 -28.64 28.64 22.63
N ALA A 421 -29.46 28.74 21.58
CA ALA A 421 -30.92 28.66 21.68
C ALA A 421 -31.39 27.26 22.14
N MET A 422 -30.74 26.20 21.65
CA MET A 422 -31.09 24.82 22.02
C MET A 422 -30.81 24.53 23.49
N LEU A 423 -29.61 24.88 23.98
CA LEU A 423 -29.21 24.69 25.37
C LEU A 423 -30.05 25.57 26.31
N SER A 424 -30.30 26.82 25.95
CA SER A 424 -31.17 27.73 26.71
C SER A 424 -32.59 27.19 26.86
N ARG A 425 -33.13 26.55 25.81
CA ARG A 425 -34.52 26.05 25.81
C ARG A 425 -34.67 24.69 26.47
N HIS A 426 -33.75 23.75 26.23
CA HIS A 426 -33.92 22.34 26.64
C HIS A 426 -33.04 21.94 27.82
N HIS A 427 -31.92 22.65 28.08
CA HIS A 427 -30.99 22.35 29.16
C HIS A 427 -30.48 23.61 29.89
N PRO A 428 -31.37 24.49 30.41
CA PRO A 428 -31.01 25.77 31.03
C PRO A 428 -30.10 25.64 32.27
N GLN A 429 -30.06 24.45 32.88
CA GLN A 429 -29.21 24.12 34.03
C GLN A 429 -27.72 23.92 33.68
N ILE A 430 -27.37 23.90 32.39
CA ILE A 430 -26.00 23.78 31.92
C ILE A 430 -25.43 25.18 31.69
N GLY A 431 -24.29 25.52 32.31
CA GLY A 431 -23.59 26.78 32.05
C GLY A 431 -22.56 26.62 30.92
N TRP A 432 -22.50 27.59 30.00
CA TRP A 432 -21.51 27.61 28.92
C TRP A 432 -20.78 28.96 28.82
N VAL A 433 -19.62 28.92 28.17
CA VAL A 433 -18.78 30.05 27.80
C VAL A 433 -18.85 30.21 26.29
N GLU A 434 -19.21 31.40 25.83
CA GLU A 434 -19.18 31.72 24.41
C GLU A 434 -17.77 32.09 23.96
N THR A 435 -17.41 31.67 22.75
CA THR A 435 -16.15 32.02 22.10
C THR A 435 -16.40 32.49 20.68
N GLU A 436 -15.47 33.27 20.12
CA GLU A 436 -15.61 33.83 18.77
C GLU A 436 -15.50 32.79 17.64
N SER A 437 -14.86 31.64 17.90
CA SER A 437 -14.68 30.56 16.92
C SER A 437 -14.45 29.20 17.58
N ALA A 438 -14.75 28.13 16.84
CA ALA A 438 -14.47 26.74 17.23
C ALA A 438 -12.98 26.52 17.57
N PHE A 439 -12.06 27.23 16.90
CA PHE A 439 -10.63 27.19 17.20
C PHE A 439 -10.34 27.61 18.65
N TYR A 440 -10.90 28.74 19.10
CA TYR A 440 -10.73 29.23 20.47
C TYR A 440 -11.41 28.31 21.49
N SER A 441 -12.60 27.78 21.17
CA SER A 441 -13.25 26.75 21.99
C SER A 441 -12.35 25.54 22.23
N MET A 442 -11.72 25.02 21.16
CA MET A 442 -10.79 23.89 21.26
C MET A 442 -9.48 24.23 21.98
N ALA A 443 -9.02 25.48 21.88
CA ALA A 443 -7.86 25.96 22.65
C ALA A 443 -8.16 26.00 24.15
N LEU A 444 -9.35 26.48 24.57
CA LEU A 444 -9.79 26.43 25.97
C LEU A 444 -9.95 24.99 26.47
N LEU A 445 -10.39 24.07 25.61
CA LEU A 445 -10.45 22.65 25.94
C LEU A 445 -9.05 22.05 26.07
N SER A 446 -8.11 22.44 25.22
CA SER A 446 -6.74 21.92 25.30
C SER A 446 -6.01 22.42 26.55
N SER A 447 -6.23 23.67 26.96
CA SER A 447 -5.63 24.27 28.16
C SER A 447 -6.24 23.80 29.48
N GLY A 448 -7.40 23.14 29.43
CA GLY A 448 -8.13 22.71 30.62
C GLY A 448 -9.06 23.76 31.24
N ALA A 449 -9.19 24.92 30.60
CA ALA A 449 -10.09 25.99 31.04
C ALA A 449 -11.58 25.60 30.97
N VAL A 450 -11.93 24.70 30.03
CA VAL A 450 -13.26 24.07 29.95
C VAL A 450 -13.15 22.56 30.00
N ASP A 451 -14.25 21.89 30.34
CA ASP A 451 -14.35 20.44 30.50
C ASP A 451 -14.82 19.76 29.22
N ALA A 452 -15.65 20.43 28.42
CA ALA A 452 -16.13 19.98 27.13
C ALA A 452 -16.39 21.14 26.17
N VAL A 453 -16.49 20.84 24.87
CA VAL A 453 -16.85 21.79 23.80
C VAL A 453 -17.96 21.18 22.97
N ILE A 454 -18.97 21.97 22.62
CA ILE A 454 -19.97 21.59 21.61
C ILE A 454 -19.67 22.38 20.34
N THR A 455 -19.34 21.69 19.26
CA THR A 455 -19.00 22.29 17.96
C THR A 455 -19.49 21.40 16.81
N THR A 456 -19.31 21.82 15.56
CA THR A 456 -19.60 20.98 14.40
C THR A 456 -18.60 19.82 14.26
N LEU A 457 -19.04 18.69 13.70
CA LEU A 457 -18.21 17.51 13.49
C LEU A 457 -17.02 17.83 12.56
N ILE A 458 -17.21 18.73 11.60
CA ILE A 458 -16.14 19.11 10.67
C ILE A 458 -15.01 19.88 11.38
N ASP A 459 -15.36 20.83 12.25
CA ASP A 459 -14.37 21.55 13.06
C ASP A 459 -13.70 20.63 14.08
N ALA A 460 -14.48 19.71 14.69
CA ALA A 460 -13.96 18.74 15.64
C ALA A 460 -12.94 17.79 14.99
N ASN A 461 -13.26 17.20 13.84
CA ASN A 461 -12.35 16.30 13.12
C ASN A 461 -11.03 16.99 12.78
N HIS A 462 -11.08 18.24 12.32
CA HIS A 462 -9.88 19.01 12.04
C HIS A 462 -9.06 19.31 13.30
N ALA A 463 -9.71 19.71 14.41
CA ALA A 463 -9.02 19.94 15.68
C ALA A 463 -8.37 18.67 16.25
N LEU A 464 -9.04 17.52 16.13
CA LEU A 464 -8.52 16.21 16.56
C LEU A 464 -7.31 15.75 15.75
N ALA A 465 -7.23 16.12 14.47
CA ALA A 465 -6.08 15.78 13.62
C ALA A 465 -4.77 16.44 14.13
N GLY A 466 -4.86 17.63 14.71
CA GLY A 466 -3.71 18.33 15.29
C GLY A 466 -3.46 18.05 16.77
N ASN A 467 -4.43 17.48 17.49
CA ASN A 467 -4.31 17.20 18.93
C ASN A 467 -4.88 15.81 19.30
N PRO A 468 -4.03 14.79 19.47
CA PRO A 468 -4.47 13.43 19.75
C PRO A 468 -5.07 13.27 21.16
N GLU A 469 -4.96 14.25 22.06
CA GLU A 469 -5.55 14.19 23.40
C GLU A 469 -7.05 14.52 23.42
N LEU A 470 -7.58 15.06 22.32
CA LEU A 470 -9.00 15.35 22.17
C LEU A 470 -9.76 14.14 21.61
N VAL A 471 -11.02 14.01 21.99
CA VAL A 471 -11.89 12.92 21.53
C VAL A 471 -13.33 13.40 21.41
N ILE A 472 -13.98 13.03 20.30
CA ILE A 472 -15.41 13.20 20.08
C ILE A 472 -16.14 12.13 20.89
N ARG A 473 -17.09 12.53 21.74
CA ARG A 473 -17.81 11.63 22.66
C ARG A 473 -19.17 11.20 22.11
N THR A 474 -19.96 12.15 21.62
CA THR A 474 -21.32 11.93 21.12
C THR A 474 -21.71 13.06 20.17
N THR A 475 -22.74 12.82 19.35
CA THR A 475 -23.48 13.87 18.65
C THR A 475 -24.42 14.60 19.61
N VAL A 476 -24.73 15.86 19.30
CA VAL A 476 -25.58 16.76 20.09
C VAL A 476 -26.68 17.33 19.19
N GLY A 477 -27.94 17.27 19.65
CA GLY A 477 -29.09 17.75 18.89
C GLY A 477 -29.52 16.83 17.74
N SER A 478 -30.66 17.16 17.13
CA SER A 478 -31.25 16.42 15.98
C SER A 478 -31.05 17.11 14.64
N GLU A 479 -30.81 18.43 14.64
CA GLU A 479 -30.61 19.23 13.43
C GLU A 479 -29.12 19.54 13.22
N PRO A 480 -28.58 19.32 12.01
CA PRO A 480 -27.19 19.66 11.70
C PRO A 480 -27.00 21.17 11.55
N ALA A 481 -25.75 21.62 11.67
CA ALA A 481 -25.35 22.94 11.22
C ALA A 481 -25.38 22.98 9.68
N SER A 482 -26.19 23.87 9.12
CA SER A 482 -26.20 24.16 7.68
C SER A 482 -25.37 25.41 7.41
N PHE A 483 -24.36 25.28 6.56
CA PHE A 483 -23.50 26.37 6.12
C PHE A 483 -23.99 26.91 4.78
N ALA A 484 -24.21 28.22 4.72
CA ALA A 484 -24.66 28.95 3.54
C ALA A 484 -23.83 30.22 3.32
N MET A 485 -23.99 30.85 2.16
CA MET A 485 -23.49 32.20 1.92
C MET A 485 -24.52 33.22 2.41
N ALA A 486 -24.06 34.40 2.79
CA ALA A 486 -24.95 35.50 3.16
C ALA A 486 -24.56 36.79 2.44
N THR A 487 -25.57 37.55 2.03
CA THR A 487 -25.43 38.86 1.40
C THR A 487 -26.25 39.89 2.16
N ARG A 488 -25.96 41.17 1.93
CA ARG A 488 -26.71 42.27 2.53
C ARG A 488 -28.11 42.35 1.92
N ALA A 489 -29.14 42.43 2.75
CA ALA A 489 -30.49 42.70 2.27
C ALA A 489 -30.62 44.18 1.80
N PRO A 490 -31.29 44.50 0.66
CA PRO A 490 -31.81 43.61 -0.38
C PRO A 490 -30.88 43.63 -1.60
N SER A 491 -30.00 42.64 -1.75
CA SER A 491 -29.20 42.46 -2.98
C SER A 491 -29.74 41.26 -3.79
N PRO A 492 -30.98 41.32 -4.31
CA PRO A 492 -31.65 40.16 -4.91
C PRO A 492 -30.95 39.63 -6.15
N ALA A 493 -30.28 40.50 -6.93
CA ALA A 493 -29.52 40.09 -8.11
C ALA A 493 -28.35 39.17 -7.73
N LEU A 494 -27.52 39.60 -6.78
CA LEU A 494 -26.38 38.80 -6.30
C LEU A 494 -26.83 37.49 -5.65
N ALA A 495 -27.84 37.55 -4.77
CA ALA A 495 -28.37 36.34 -4.15
C ALA A 495 -28.92 35.34 -5.18
N SER A 496 -29.64 35.83 -6.20
CA SER A 496 -30.12 34.98 -7.29
C SER A 496 -28.98 34.37 -8.11
N ILE A 497 -27.94 35.15 -8.43
CA ILE A 497 -26.75 34.65 -9.13
C ILE A 497 -26.06 33.56 -8.32
N LEU A 498 -25.85 33.78 -7.02
CA LEU A 498 -25.23 32.80 -6.12
C LEU A 498 -26.07 31.53 -6.02
N ASP A 499 -27.39 31.64 -5.88
CA ASP A 499 -28.28 30.47 -5.83
C ASP A 499 -28.30 29.69 -7.14
N LYS A 500 -28.33 30.37 -8.29
CA LYS A 500 -28.21 29.72 -9.62
C LYS A 500 -26.84 29.06 -9.79
N ALA A 501 -25.78 29.66 -9.26
CA ALA A 501 -24.45 29.08 -9.29
C ALA A 501 -24.37 27.82 -8.41
N LEU A 502 -24.87 27.88 -7.18
CA LEU A 502 -24.93 26.73 -6.27
C LEU A 502 -25.82 25.61 -6.84
N LEU A 503 -26.94 25.93 -7.48
CA LEU A 503 -27.80 24.98 -8.20
C LEU A 503 -27.11 24.27 -9.36
N SER A 504 -26.16 24.95 -10.01
CA SER A 504 -25.39 24.39 -11.12
C SER A 504 -24.32 23.40 -10.66
N ILE A 505 -23.98 23.41 -9.37
CA ILE A 505 -23.01 22.49 -8.76
C ILE A 505 -23.77 21.27 -8.25
N SER A 506 -23.39 20.08 -8.71
CA SER A 506 -24.11 18.86 -8.36
C SER A 506 -23.80 18.41 -6.91
N PRO A 507 -24.70 17.66 -6.25
CA PRO A 507 -24.40 17.07 -4.94
C PRO A 507 -23.17 16.14 -4.94
N GLU A 508 -22.89 15.49 -6.07
CA GLU A 508 -21.68 14.67 -6.23
C GLU A 508 -20.41 15.53 -6.22
N GLU A 509 -20.41 16.68 -6.88
CA GLU A 509 -19.30 17.64 -6.90
C GLU A 509 -19.05 18.22 -5.51
N LEU A 510 -20.10 18.65 -4.80
CA LEU A 510 -20.00 19.08 -3.40
C LEU A 510 -19.47 17.96 -2.50
N GLY A 511 -19.87 16.71 -2.75
CA GLY A 511 -19.37 15.53 -2.07
C GLY A 511 -17.86 15.30 -2.27
N VAL A 512 -17.35 15.50 -3.49
CA VAL A 512 -15.91 15.40 -3.80
C VAL A 512 -15.11 16.48 -3.08
N ILE A 513 -15.57 17.74 -3.10
CA ILE A 513 -14.93 18.84 -2.36
C ILE A 513 -14.91 18.50 -0.86
N ASN A 514 -16.05 18.12 -0.29
CA ASN A 514 -16.15 17.79 1.14
C ASN A 514 -15.23 16.61 1.53
N ASN A 515 -15.19 15.55 0.71
CA ASN A 515 -14.35 14.38 0.98
C ASN A 515 -12.84 14.68 0.88
N ARG A 516 -12.42 15.57 -0.03
CA ARG A 516 -11.02 16.02 -0.12
C ARG A 516 -10.54 16.61 1.21
N TRP A 517 -11.38 17.41 1.86
CA TRP A 517 -11.05 18.10 3.10
C TRP A 517 -11.30 17.24 4.37
N ARG A 518 -12.05 16.13 4.28
CA ARG A 518 -12.27 15.19 5.41
C ARG A 518 -11.03 14.38 5.80
N GLY A 519 -10.09 14.15 4.89
CA GLY A 519 -8.88 13.34 5.10
C GLY A 519 -7.58 14.14 5.28
N PHE A 520 -7.62 15.47 5.14
CA PHE A 520 -6.44 16.33 5.31
C PHE A 520 -6.10 16.46 6.80
N GLY A 521 -5.37 15.48 7.33
CA GLY A 521 -4.69 15.63 8.61
C GLY A 521 -3.47 16.53 8.43
N LEU A 522 -3.32 17.56 9.28
CA LEU A 522 -2.14 18.42 9.41
C LEU A 522 -0.88 17.61 9.83
N HIS A 523 -0.40 16.71 8.97
CA HIS A 523 0.80 15.91 9.22
C HIS A 523 2.10 16.59 8.74
N GLU A 524 2.05 17.80 8.17
CA GLU A 524 3.26 18.47 7.65
C GLU A 524 3.99 19.40 8.63
N ASP A 525 3.37 19.93 9.70
CA ASP A 525 4.05 20.97 10.52
C ASP A 525 4.31 20.60 12.00
N GLY A 526 3.60 19.61 12.58
CA GLY A 526 3.68 19.33 14.02
C GLY A 526 5.03 18.75 14.52
N ASN A 527 5.71 17.97 13.69
CA ASN A 527 6.97 17.34 14.09
C ASN A 527 8.18 18.29 13.98
N SER A 528 8.17 19.23 13.04
CA SER A 528 9.31 20.14 12.79
C SER A 528 9.61 21.07 13.98
N GLU A 529 8.57 21.58 14.64
CA GLU A 529 8.72 22.50 15.79
C GLU A 529 9.29 21.82 17.05
N SER A 530 8.92 20.57 17.32
CA SER A 530 9.46 19.81 18.45
C SER A 530 10.94 19.46 18.24
N TYR A 531 11.33 19.07 17.03
CA TYR A 531 12.75 18.87 16.68
C TYR A 531 13.53 20.18 16.71
N ARG A 532 12.96 21.31 16.26
CA ARG A 532 13.60 22.62 16.32
C ARG A 532 13.83 23.07 17.76
N ARG A 533 12.87 22.89 18.66
CA ARG A 533 13.01 23.23 20.08
C ARG A 533 14.04 22.34 20.78
N LEU A 534 14.06 21.03 20.49
CA LEU A 534 15.08 20.11 20.98
C LEU A 534 16.48 20.51 20.47
N ALA A 535 16.60 20.85 19.19
CA ALA A 535 17.86 21.31 18.60
C ALA A 535 18.36 22.60 19.27
N ILE A 536 17.48 23.57 19.51
CA ILE A 536 17.83 24.80 20.24
C ILE A 536 18.26 24.49 21.68
N GLN A 537 17.56 23.59 22.39
CA GLN A 537 17.94 23.18 23.75
C GLN A 537 19.31 22.48 23.79
N VAL A 538 19.58 21.60 22.82
CA VAL A 538 20.89 20.93 22.69
C VAL A 538 21.98 21.97 22.41
N VAL A 539 21.76 22.88 21.45
CA VAL A 539 22.71 23.94 21.12
C VAL A 539 22.97 24.86 22.32
N LEU A 540 21.93 25.25 23.06
CA LEU A 540 22.08 26.08 24.26
C LEU A 540 22.82 25.33 25.37
N GLY A 541 22.52 24.05 25.57
CA GLY A 541 23.21 23.18 26.53
C GLY A 541 24.69 23.02 26.19
N THR A 542 25.03 22.79 24.92
CA THR A 542 26.41 22.73 24.45
C THR A 542 27.12 24.08 24.60
N ALA A 543 26.43 25.20 24.33
CA ALA A 543 26.98 26.54 24.51
C ALA A 543 27.30 26.84 25.98
N VAL A 544 26.41 26.47 26.91
CA VAL A 544 26.65 26.62 28.36
C VAL A 544 27.82 25.76 28.83
N LEU A 545 27.91 24.51 28.37
CA LEU A 545 29.04 23.62 28.69
C LEU A 545 30.37 24.16 28.14
N LEU A 546 30.36 24.69 26.91
CA LEU A 546 31.52 25.36 26.32
C LEU A 546 31.92 26.61 27.12
N LEU A 547 30.96 27.41 27.56
CA LEU A 547 31.21 28.63 28.32
C LEU A 547 31.78 28.29 29.72
N LEU A 548 31.26 27.26 30.38
CA LEU A 548 31.82 26.73 31.63
C LEU A 548 33.24 26.18 31.45
N ALA A 549 33.49 25.43 30.38
CA ALA A 549 34.82 24.94 30.04
C ALA A 549 35.80 26.09 29.77
N LEU A 550 35.36 27.13 29.07
CA LEU A 550 36.16 28.33 28.81
C LEU A 550 36.45 29.12 30.09
N LEU A 551 35.45 29.28 30.98
CA LEU A 551 35.62 29.97 32.26
C LEU A 551 36.58 29.21 33.19
N TRP A 552 36.45 27.88 33.23
CA TRP A 552 37.37 27.00 33.96
C TRP A 552 38.79 27.11 33.42
N ASN A 553 38.94 27.10 32.10
CA ASN A 553 40.23 27.24 31.42
C ASN A 553 40.86 28.63 31.67
N ALA A 554 40.06 29.70 31.68
CA ALA A 554 40.51 31.05 32.02
C ALA A 554 40.98 31.16 33.48
N ARG A 555 40.23 30.56 34.42
CA ARG A 555 40.61 30.50 35.84
C ARG A 555 41.91 29.72 36.04
N LEU A 556 42.06 28.59 35.35
CA LEU A 556 43.28 27.77 35.37
C LEU A 556 44.49 28.57 34.86
N ARG A 557 44.33 29.32 33.76
CA ARG A 557 45.41 30.14 33.18
C ARG A 557 45.82 31.30 34.08
N LEU A 558 44.89 31.91 34.81
CA LEU A 558 45.21 32.97 35.78
C LEU A 558 46.03 32.41 36.96
N GLN A 559 45.64 31.24 37.47
CA GLN A 559 46.34 30.57 38.58
C GLN A 559 47.74 30.08 38.18
N ILE A 560 47.88 29.60 36.95
CA ILE A 560 49.15 29.11 36.37
C ILE A 560 50.13 30.27 36.09
N ARG A 561 49.65 31.42 35.63
CA ARG A 561 50.49 32.60 35.32
C ARG A 561 51.12 33.25 36.56
N GLN A 562 50.46 33.19 37.72
CA GLN A 562 51.03 33.71 38.97
C GLN A 562 52.17 32.84 39.50
N ARG A 563 52.09 31.51 39.36
CA ARG A 563 53.11 30.60 39.89
C ARG A 563 54.37 30.52 39.01
N GLN A 564 54.22 30.73 37.71
CA GLN A 564 55.29 30.45 36.75
C GLN A 564 56.18 31.65 36.38
N ARG A 565 55.94 32.87 36.86
CA ARG A 565 56.79 34.03 36.54
C ARG A 565 58.10 34.07 37.35
N ALA A 566 58.18 33.35 38.48
CA ALA A 566 59.36 33.35 39.34
C ALA A 566 60.36 32.22 39.02
N GLU A 567 59.90 31.00 38.71
CA GLU A 567 60.80 29.85 38.45
C GLU A 567 61.34 29.78 37.00
N ARG A 568 60.65 30.45 36.06
CA ARG A 568 60.97 30.37 34.62
C ARG A 568 62.20 31.14 34.19
N ALA A 569 62.54 32.26 34.82
CA ALA A 569 63.56 33.15 34.25
C ALA A 569 64.98 32.56 34.23
N LEU A 570 65.31 31.58 35.08
CA LEU A 570 66.68 31.04 35.19
C LEU A 570 66.81 29.56 34.81
N ASN A 571 65.78 28.73 35.06
CA ASN A 571 65.78 27.35 34.59
C ASN A 571 65.38 27.22 33.11
N ASP A 572 64.62 28.17 32.54
CA ASP A 572 64.13 28.04 31.16
C ASP A 572 65.26 28.05 30.14
N GLN A 573 66.38 28.78 30.27
CA GLN A 573 67.40 28.76 29.20
C GLN A 573 68.22 27.46 29.12
N LEU A 574 68.57 26.84 30.26
CA LEU A 574 69.38 25.61 30.28
C LEU A 574 68.51 24.34 30.27
N ALA A 575 67.30 24.39 30.84
CA ALA A 575 66.32 23.31 30.70
C ALA A 575 65.68 23.29 29.30
N PHE A 576 65.44 24.44 28.63
CA PHE A 576 64.90 24.46 27.26
C PHE A 576 65.81 23.76 26.26
N MET A 577 67.14 23.94 26.34
CA MET A 577 68.06 23.24 25.43
C MET A 577 68.13 21.73 25.70
N ARG A 578 68.19 21.30 26.97
CA ARG A 578 68.22 19.86 27.32
C ARG A 578 66.85 19.19 27.12
N ALA A 579 65.74 19.91 27.31
CA ALA A 579 64.38 19.43 27.05
C ALA A 579 64.01 19.46 25.57
N LEU A 580 64.59 20.34 24.74
CA LEU A 580 64.40 20.26 23.29
C LEU A 580 65.01 18.97 22.72
N LEU A 581 66.22 18.60 23.16
CA LEU A 581 66.86 17.35 22.75
C LEU A 581 66.18 16.12 23.38
N ASN A 582 65.97 16.07 24.71
CA ASN A 582 65.38 14.92 25.42
C ASN A 582 63.85 14.82 25.36
N GLY A 583 63.15 15.93 25.12
CA GLY A 583 61.69 15.97 24.98
C GLY A 583 61.21 15.68 23.56
N THR A 584 62.12 15.57 22.58
CA THR A 584 61.77 15.00 21.28
C THR A 584 61.65 13.48 21.48
N PRO A 585 60.46 12.88 21.30
CA PRO A 585 60.19 11.47 21.62
C PRO A 585 60.83 10.48 20.64
N HIS A 586 61.70 10.97 19.76
CA HIS A 586 62.34 10.22 18.70
C HIS A 586 63.84 10.15 18.96
N PRO A 587 64.48 8.97 18.79
CA PRO A 587 65.91 8.82 18.93
C PRO A 587 66.68 9.85 18.10
N MET A 588 67.51 10.65 18.77
CA MET A 588 68.42 11.61 18.16
C MET A 588 69.82 11.47 18.73
N TYR A 589 70.80 11.63 17.85
CA TYR A 589 72.21 11.52 18.17
C TYR A 589 73.02 12.61 17.47
N VAL A 590 74.11 12.99 18.10
CA VAL A 590 75.12 13.91 17.58
C VAL A 590 76.46 13.18 17.57
N ARG A 591 77.12 13.12 16.41
CA ARG A 591 78.46 12.53 16.25
C ARG A 591 79.45 13.57 15.78
N ASP A 592 80.70 13.44 16.20
CA ASP A 592 81.83 14.27 15.74
C ASP A 592 82.38 13.83 14.37
N ARG A 593 83.41 14.55 13.88
CA ARG A 593 84.09 14.30 12.60
C ARG A 593 84.70 12.90 12.51
N GLU A 594 85.09 12.32 13.64
CA GLU A 594 85.62 10.97 13.76
C GLU A 594 84.51 9.90 13.87
N GLY A 595 83.23 10.31 13.81
CA GLY A 595 82.07 9.43 13.88
C GLY A 595 81.77 8.91 15.30
N ARG A 596 82.36 9.49 16.35
CA ARG A 596 82.10 9.14 17.74
C ARG A 596 80.88 9.89 18.26
N LEU A 597 80.09 9.22 19.10
CA LEU A 597 78.88 9.80 19.67
C LEU A 597 79.20 10.86 20.73
N GLN A 598 78.88 12.12 20.48
CA GLN A 598 79.13 13.25 21.39
C GLN A 598 77.98 13.46 22.37
N SER A 599 76.75 13.37 21.86
CA SER A 599 75.54 13.53 22.66
C SER A 599 74.41 12.73 22.03
N CYS A 600 73.48 12.28 22.84
CA CYS A 600 72.25 11.66 22.37
C CYS A 600 71.13 12.00 23.34
N ASN A 601 69.91 11.93 22.84
CA ASN A 601 68.75 12.15 23.70
C ASN A 601 68.34 10.89 24.45
N SER A 602 67.52 11.04 25.49
CA SER A 602 67.00 9.93 26.28
C SER A 602 66.30 8.88 25.41
N SER A 603 65.51 9.30 24.42
CA SER A 603 64.83 8.37 23.50
C SER A 603 65.80 7.52 22.68
N TYR A 604 66.99 8.02 22.32
CA TYR A 604 68.03 7.22 21.67
C TYR A 604 68.57 6.13 22.60
N LEU A 605 68.86 6.47 23.86
CA LEU A 605 69.35 5.52 24.86
C LEU A 605 68.33 4.44 25.20
N GLU A 606 67.05 4.81 25.30
CA GLU A 606 65.94 3.88 25.50
C GLU A 606 65.73 2.96 24.29
N ALA A 607 65.74 3.51 23.07
CA ALA A 607 65.52 2.73 21.85
C ALA A 607 66.62 1.70 21.60
N VAL A 608 67.86 1.99 21.99
CA VAL A 608 69.01 1.09 21.83
C VAL A 608 69.26 0.24 23.10
N GLN A 609 68.53 0.55 24.18
CA GLN A 609 68.63 -0.04 25.51
C GLN A 609 70.09 -0.13 26.00
N ALA A 610 70.73 1.02 26.06
CA ALA A 610 72.09 1.18 26.57
C ALA A 610 72.13 2.39 27.52
N ARG A 611 73.06 2.39 28.46
CA ARG A 611 73.27 3.59 29.29
C ARG A 611 74.16 4.57 28.52
N SER A 612 74.06 5.85 28.86
CA SER A 612 74.83 6.91 28.20
C SER A 612 76.34 6.61 28.19
N ASP A 613 76.88 6.15 29.31
CA ASP A 613 78.31 5.83 29.46
C ASP A 613 78.76 4.66 28.56
N ASP A 614 77.81 3.82 28.14
CA ASP A 614 78.07 2.66 27.31
C ASP A 614 78.18 3.01 25.82
N VAL A 615 77.75 4.21 25.40
CA VAL A 615 77.66 4.62 23.97
C VAL A 615 78.33 5.95 23.63
N ILE A 616 78.45 6.90 24.57
CA ILE A 616 79.12 8.18 24.36
C ILE A 616 80.63 7.96 24.14
N GLY A 617 81.23 8.71 23.21
CA GLY A 617 82.64 8.63 22.81
C GLY A 617 82.99 7.44 21.90
N LYS A 618 82.05 6.52 21.67
CA LYS A 618 82.25 5.32 20.85
C LYS A 618 81.83 5.52 19.39
N ARG A 619 82.56 4.90 18.47
CA ARG A 619 82.18 4.80 17.05
C ARG A 619 81.02 3.82 16.87
N LEU A 620 80.25 3.96 15.79
CA LEU A 620 79.07 3.13 15.54
C LEU A 620 79.41 1.63 15.51
N GLU A 621 80.59 1.29 14.97
CA GLU A 621 81.15 -0.08 14.89
C GLU A 621 81.61 -0.65 16.24
N GLN A 622 81.87 0.20 17.24
CA GLN A 622 82.32 -0.16 18.59
C GLN A 622 81.18 -0.11 19.61
N SER A 623 79.99 0.29 19.19
CA SER A 623 78.77 0.36 19.99
C SER A 623 77.99 -0.95 19.86
N LEU A 624 76.99 -1.18 20.71
CA LEU A 624 76.12 -2.38 20.86
C LEU A 624 75.39 -2.89 19.58
N PHE A 625 75.74 -2.39 18.39
CA PHE A 625 75.20 -2.76 17.07
C PHE A 625 76.13 -3.69 16.28
N ALA A 626 76.92 -4.52 16.96
CA ALA A 626 77.74 -5.55 16.35
C ALA A 626 76.84 -6.73 15.93
N ASP A 627 76.20 -6.60 14.77
CA ASP A 627 76.11 -7.64 13.73
C ASP A 627 75.12 -7.23 12.64
N GLY A 628 75.64 -6.89 11.46
CA GLY A 628 74.81 -6.72 10.27
C GLY A 628 75.38 -5.76 9.21
N GLU A 629 75.10 -6.08 7.94
CA GLU A 629 75.38 -5.24 6.77
C GLU A 629 74.77 -3.83 6.88
N GLN A 630 73.64 -3.71 7.58
CA GLN A 630 72.89 -2.47 7.77
C GLN A 630 73.63 -1.43 8.61
N THR A 631 74.36 -1.83 9.66
CA THR A 631 75.14 -0.89 10.50
C THR A 631 76.32 -0.30 9.72
N ARG A 632 76.97 -1.13 8.88
CA ARG A 632 78.05 -0.67 7.99
C ARG A 632 77.53 0.34 6.97
N GLN A 633 76.35 0.07 6.40
CA GLN A 633 75.71 0.98 5.47
C GLN A 633 75.33 2.32 6.11
N ILE A 634 74.78 2.30 7.34
CA ILE A 634 74.46 3.52 8.10
C ILE A 634 75.73 4.31 8.46
N HIS A 635 76.83 3.63 8.81
CA HIS A 635 78.11 4.29 9.07
C HIS A 635 78.66 4.96 7.81
N ALA A 636 78.64 4.25 6.67
CA ALA A 636 79.07 4.78 5.38
C ALA A 636 78.25 6.01 4.96
N ASP A 637 76.93 5.96 5.15
CA ASP A 637 76.03 7.10 4.90
C ASP A 637 76.36 8.31 5.79
N CYS A 638 76.68 8.08 7.07
CA CYS A 638 77.08 9.13 8.00
C CYS A 638 78.38 9.84 7.56
N LEU A 639 79.38 9.05 7.15
CA LEU A 639 80.66 9.58 6.64
C LEU A 639 80.48 10.33 5.33
N LYS A 640 79.61 9.83 4.44
CA LYS A 640 79.25 10.51 3.20
C LYS A 640 78.61 11.87 3.46
N VAL A 641 77.66 11.96 4.38
CA VAL A 641 77.03 13.24 4.78
C VAL A 641 78.04 14.21 5.39
N MET A 642 79.00 13.72 6.17
CA MET A 642 80.08 14.55 6.73
C MET A 642 81.01 15.11 5.65
N ALA A 643 81.40 14.29 4.67
CA ALA A 643 82.32 14.68 3.60
C ALA A 643 81.67 15.59 2.57
N GLU A 644 80.44 15.30 2.14
CA GLU A 644 79.74 16.06 1.10
C GLU A 644 78.98 17.27 1.66
N GLY A 645 78.74 17.31 2.98
CA GLY A 645 78.02 18.39 3.66
C GLY A 645 76.55 18.50 3.25
N ARG A 646 75.96 17.45 2.66
CA ARG A 646 74.56 17.40 2.20
C ARG A 646 73.71 16.46 3.07
N PRO A 647 72.53 16.90 3.54
CA PRO A 647 71.55 16.06 4.23
C PRO A 647 71.19 14.76 3.48
N LEU A 648 71.02 13.67 4.22
CA LEU A 648 70.47 12.42 3.71
C LEU A 648 69.24 12.01 4.55
N ILE A 649 68.11 11.79 3.89
CA ILE A 649 66.86 11.40 4.53
C ILE A 649 66.21 10.28 3.72
N MET A 650 65.84 9.17 4.37
CA MET A 650 65.16 8.05 3.71
C MET A 650 64.47 7.10 4.69
N ASP A 651 63.51 6.34 4.17
CA ASP A 651 62.87 5.23 4.86
C ASP A 651 63.75 3.98 4.72
N ARG A 652 64.04 3.30 5.83
CA ARG A 652 64.79 2.03 5.80
C ARG A 652 64.34 1.09 6.91
N PRO A 653 64.42 -0.24 6.70
CA PRO A 653 64.25 -1.18 7.79
C PRO A 653 65.44 -1.06 8.75
N LEU A 654 65.15 -1.05 10.05
CA LEU A 654 66.15 -1.11 11.09
C LEU A 654 65.82 -2.23 12.05
N ARG A 655 66.82 -3.08 12.32
CA ARG A 655 66.70 -4.17 13.29
C ARG A 655 67.55 -3.87 14.51
N ILE A 656 66.91 -3.70 15.67
CA ILE A 656 67.59 -3.49 16.95
C ILE A 656 67.17 -4.61 17.91
N LYS A 657 68.16 -5.36 18.44
CA LYS A 657 67.98 -6.44 19.44
C LYS A 657 66.81 -7.40 19.16
N GLY A 658 66.61 -7.78 17.89
CA GLY A 658 65.60 -8.75 17.46
C GLY A 658 64.24 -8.19 17.04
N ARG A 659 63.97 -6.89 17.24
CA ARG A 659 62.77 -6.20 16.74
C ARG A 659 63.05 -5.55 15.39
N GLU A 660 62.23 -5.87 14.39
CA GLU A 660 62.27 -5.25 13.07
C GLU A 660 61.26 -4.09 13.04
N MET A 661 61.72 -2.90 12.65
CA MET A 661 60.91 -1.70 12.56
C MET A 661 61.25 -0.94 11.26
N THR A 662 60.26 -0.27 10.68
CA THR A 662 60.50 0.61 9.53
C THR A 662 60.68 2.03 10.05
N ILE A 663 61.87 2.58 9.82
CA ILE A 663 62.23 3.90 10.33
C ILE A 663 62.33 4.92 9.21
N TYR A 664 61.83 6.12 9.49
CA TYR A 664 62.15 7.33 8.72
C TYR A 664 63.45 7.91 9.30
N HIS A 665 64.59 7.74 8.62
CA HIS A 665 65.92 8.08 9.12
C HIS A 665 66.46 9.35 8.42
N TRP A 666 66.85 10.35 9.21
CA TRP A 666 67.56 11.54 8.72
C TRP A 666 68.96 11.67 9.32
N ILE A 667 69.89 12.19 8.51
CA ILE A 667 71.27 12.51 8.87
C ILE A 667 71.60 13.89 8.29
N LEU A 668 71.99 14.84 9.16
CA LEU A 668 72.23 16.24 8.83
C LEU A 668 73.62 16.66 9.31
N PRO A 669 74.42 17.42 8.54
CA PRO A 669 75.68 17.98 9.04
C PRO A 669 75.39 19.21 9.92
N TYR A 670 76.08 19.34 11.07
CA TYR A 670 76.04 20.56 11.88
C TYR A 670 77.39 21.29 11.84
N ARG A 671 77.32 22.62 11.86
CA ARG A 671 78.45 23.52 11.62
C ARG A 671 78.69 24.43 12.82
N ASP A 672 79.93 24.84 13.04
CA ASP A 672 80.25 25.90 14.02
C ASP A 672 79.91 27.31 13.48
N SER A 673 80.18 28.32 14.31
CA SER A 673 79.99 29.74 13.96
C SER A 673 80.87 30.23 12.80
N LEU A 674 81.89 29.46 12.39
CA LEU A 674 82.76 29.74 11.25
C LEU A 674 82.31 28.99 9.99
N GLY A 675 81.25 28.17 10.07
CA GLY A 675 80.64 27.46 8.93
C GLY A 675 81.26 26.09 8.63
N GLU A 676 82.23 25.65 9.43
CA GLU A 676 82.93 24.37 9.26
C GLU A 676 82.09 23.22 9.84
N VAL A 677 81.96 22.10 9.12
CA VAL A 677 81.14 20.95 9.56
C VAL A 677 81.80 20.31 10.77
N GLN A 678 81.26 20.45 11.98
CA GLN A 678 81.84 19.89 13.21
C GLN A 678 81.37 18.46 13.49
N GLY A 679 80.38 17.97 12.74
CA GLY A 679 79.89 16.60 12.84
C GLY A 679 78.52 16.44 12.21
N ILE A 680 77.79 15.41 12.63
CA ILE A 680 76.41 15.14 12.17
C ILE A 680 75.43 15.04 13.32
N ILE A 681 74.20 15.46 13.04
CA ILE A 681 73.02 15.23 13.86
C ILE A 681 72.12 14.29 13.06
N GLY A 682 71.81 13.13 13.62
CA GLY A 682 70.93 12.15 13.01
C GLY A 682 69.84 11.72 13.97
N GLY A 683 68.74 11.21 13.43
CA GLY A 683 67.66 10.67 14.23
C GLY A 683 66.68 9.86 13.39
N TRP A 684 65.81 9.11 14.05
CA TRP A 684 64.81 8.31 13.35
C TRP A 684 63.45 8.30 14.04
N ILE A 685 62.38 8.13 13.25
CA ILE A 685 61.00 7.94 13.72
C ILE A 685 60.54 6.54 13.31
N ASP A 686 60.01 5.77 14.25
CA ASP A 686 59.28 4.53 13.93
C ASP A 686 57.91 4.88 13.34
N ILE A 687 57.68 4.51 12.09
CA ILE A 687 56.43 4.80 11.36
C ILE A 687 55.52 3.57 11.24
N SER A 688 55.78 2.51 12.00
CA SER A 688 55.06 1.23 11.90
C SER A 688 53.57 1.36 12.29
N ASP A 689 53.27 1.95 13.46
CA ASP A 689 51.88 2.10 13.95
C ASP A 689 51.03 3.04 13.08
N ARG A 690 51.64 4.10 12.56
CA ARG A 690 50.97 5.03 11.63
C ARG A 690 50.59 4.35 10.32
N ARG A 691 51.44 3.46 9.79
CA ARG A 691 51.08 2.66 8.61
C ARG A 691 49.96 1.68 8.91
N HIS A 692 49.95 1.06 10.09
CA HIS A 692 48.86 0.17 10.54
C HIS A 692 47.52 0.91 10.64
N LEU A 693 47.46 2.07 11.31
CA LEU A 693 46.23 2.86 11.47
C LEU A 693 45.64 3.35 10.13
N VAL A 694 46.50 3.72 9.17
CA VAL A 694 46.05 4.11 7.82
C VAL A 694 45.45 2.91 7.07
N MET A 695 45.98 1.70 7.28
CA MET A 695 45.37 0.48 6.74
C MET A 695 44.04 0.15 7.42
N GLU A 696 43.93 0.25 8.74
CA GLU A 696 42.69 0.01 9.49
C GLU A 696 41.56 0.96 9.06
N LEU A 697 41.85 2.26 8.91
CA LEU A 697 40.87 3.24 8.45
C LEU A 697 40.36 2.92 7.03
N ARG A 698 41.26 2.47 6.15
CA ARG A 698 40.90 2.07 4.79
C ARG A 698 40.01 0.83 4.77
N GLN A 699 40.27 -0.11 5.68
CA GLN A 699 39.49 -1.34 5.84
C GLN A 699 38.09 -1.06 6.40
N ALA A 700 37.97 -0.18 7.41
CA ALA A 700 36.67 0.22 7.99
C ALA A 700 35.78 0.94 6.97
N LYS A 701 36.36 1.83 6.14
CA LYS A 701 35.62 2.49 5.07
C LYS A 701 35.10 1.49 4.03
N GLN A 702 35.95 0.55 3.62
CA GLN A 702 35.58 -0.48 2.65
C GLN A 702 34.40 -1.32 3.15
N GLN A 703 34.40 -1.73 4.43
CA GLN A 703 33.27 -2.45 5.05
C GLN A 703 31.95 -1.67 5.02
N ALA A 704 31.98 -0.36 5.26
CA ALA A 704 30.76 0.46 5.22
C ALA A 704 30.19 0.60 3.80
N ASP A 705 31.06 0.81 2.81
CA ASP A 705 30.67 0.91 1.40
C ASP A 705 30.12 -0.43 0.87
N ASP A 706 30.72 -1.55 1.27
CA ASP A 706 30.28 -2.89 0.91
C ASP A 706 28.89 -3.22 1.52
N ALA A 707 28.64 -2.82 2.78
CA ALA A 707 27.34 -2.99 3.43
C ALA A 707 26.22 -2.19 2.74
N ASN A 708 26.52 -0.96 2.29
CA ASN A 708 25.53 -0.12 1.62
C ASN A 708 25.18 -0.65 0.21
N ARG A 709 26.19 -1.19 -0.50
CA ARG A 709 25.98 -1.87 -1.79
C ARG A 709 25.14 -3.13 -1.62
N ALA A 710 25.43 -3.96 -0.62
CA ALA A 710 24.63 -5.16 -0.33
C ALA A 710 23.15 -4.82 -0.08
N LYS A 711 22.86 -3.75 0.69
CA LYS A 711 21.50 -3.28 0.94
C LYS A 711 20.76 -2.79 -0.31
N SER A 712 21.47 -2.14 -1.23
CA SER A 712 20.90 -1.67 -2.49
C SER A 712 20.57 -2.83 -3.44
N THR A 713 21.48 -3.80 -3.54
CA THR A 713 21.27 -5.04 -4.31
C THR A 713 20.12 -5.87 -3.73
N PHE A 714 20.01 -5.97 -2.41
CA PHE A 714 18.90 -6.64 -1.71
C PHE A 714 17.53 -6.10 -2.12
N LEU A 715 17.34 -4.77 -2.10
CA LEU A 715 16.08 -4.14 -2.46
C LEU A 715 15.73 -4.33 -3.95
N ALA A 716 16.74 -4.27 -4.82
CA ALA A 716 16.55 -4.49 -6.26
C ALA A 716 16.11 -5.93 -6.55
N THR A 717 16.80 -6.91 -5.98
CA THR A 717 16.47 -8.34 -6.16
C THR A 717 15.08 -8.67 -5.63
N ILE A 718 14.74 -8.22 -4.41
CA ILE A 718 13.40 -8.47 -3.84
C ILE A 718 12.29 -7.85 -4.70
N SER A 719 12.50 -6.63 -5.23
CA SER A 719 11.52 -6.00 -6.11
C SER A 719 11.26 -6.84 -7.36
N HIS A 720 12.29 -7.48 -7.92
CA HIS A 720 12.16 -8.36 -9.09
C HIS A 720 11.52 -9.72 -8.76
N GLU A 721 11.91 -10.32 -7.64
CA GLU A 721 11.38 -11.61 -7.17
C GLU A 721 9.91 -11.54 -6.72
N ILE A 722 9.45 -10.36 -6.24
CA ILE A 722 8.02 -10.13 -5.93
C ILE A 722 7.22 -9.86 -7.21
N ARG A 723 7.78 -9.06 -8.15
CA ARG A 723 7.05 -8.61 -9.35
C ARG A 723 6.69 -9.74 -10.29
N THR A 724 7.56 -10.75 -10.40
CA THR A 724 7.39 -11.87 -11.34
C THR A 724 6.18 -12.78 -11.02
N PRO A 725 6.03 -13.35 -9.81
CA PRO A 725 4.85 -14.12 -9.44
C PRO A 725 3.60 -13.23 -9.36
N MET A 726 3.73 -11.97 -8.93
CA MET A 726 2.60 -11.04 -8.87
C MET A 726 2.00 -10.77 -10.26
N ASN A 727 2.83 -10.56 -11.28
CA ASN A 727 2.37 -10.39 -12.66
C ASN A 727 1.74 -11.66 -13.23
N ALA A 728 2.23 -12.85 -12.85
CA ALA A 728 1.63 -14.13 -13.22
C ALA A 728 0.24 -14.32 -12.60
N VAL A 729 0.07 -13.99 -11.30
CA VAL A 729 -1.24 -14.00 -10.62
C VAL A 729 -2.22 -13.06 -11.33
N ILE A 730 -1.82 -11.82 -11.58
CA ILE A 730 -2.66 -10.81 -12.23
C ILE A 730 -3.06 -11.28 -13.64
N GLY A 731 -2.09 -11.75 -14.44
CA GLY A 731 -2.34 -12.21 -15.80
C GLY A 731 -3.25 -13.44 -15.88
N MET A 732 -3.07 -14.42 -15.00
CA MET A 732 -3.90 -15.62 -14.98
C MET A 732 -5.32 -15.35 -14.46
N LEU A 733 -5.48 -14.46 -13.47
CA LEU A 733 -6.80 -13.99 -13.03
C LEU A 733 -7.50 -13.17 -14.11
N GLU A 734 -6.78 -12.31 -14.83
CA GLU A 734 -7.35 -11.54 -15.95
C GLU A 734 -7.86 -12.47 -17.07
N LEU A 735 -7.06 -13.50 -17.42
CA LEU A 735 -7.46 -14.54 -18.37
C LEU A 735 -8.66 -15.35 -17.89
N ALA A 736 -8.70 -15.74 -16.62
CA ALA A 736 -9.82 -16.47 -16.03
C ALA A 736 -11.11 -15.64 -16.02
N VAL A 737 -11.04 -14.35 -15.68
CA VAL A 737 -12.18 -13.42 -15.72
C VAL A 737 -12.68 -13.23 -17.15
N LYS A 738 -11.79 -12.95 -18.11
CA LYS A 738 -12.16 -12.81 -19.54
C LYS A 738 -12.82 -14.07 -20.11
N ARG A 739 -12.36 -15.26 -19.71
CA ARG A 739 -12.97 -16.53 -20.15
C ARG A 739 -14.30 -16.82 -19.45
N ALA A 740 -14.43 -16.45 -18.18
CA ALA A 740 -15.68 -16.57 -17.43
C ALA A 740 -16.80 -15.69 -18.02
N ASP A 741 -16.49 -14.47 -18.48
CA ASP A 741 -17.41 -13.59 -19.21
C ASP A 741 -17.90 -14.20 -20.54
N GLN A 742 -17.15 -15.15 -21.10
CA GLN A 742 -17.51 -15.94 -22.28
C GLN A 742 -18.19 -17.28 -21.94
N GLY A 743 -18.55 -17.50 -20.67
CA GLY A 743 -19.17 -18.74 -20.19
C GLY A 743 -18.21 -19.92 -20.04
N ARG A 744 -16.89 -19.69 -20.11
CA ARG A 744 -15.85 -20.74 -19.98
C ARG A 744 -15.05 -20.54 -18.70
N VAL A 745 -15.19 -21.45 -17.74
CA VAL A 745 -14.35 -21.42 -16.52
C VAL A 745 -13.01 -22.08 -16.82
N ASP A 746 -11.94 -21.28 -16.86
CA ASP A 746 -10.59 -21.80 -16.99
C ASP A 746 -10.00 -22.18 -15.64
N ARG A 747 -10.26 -23.42 -15.26
CA ARG A 747 -9.78 -24.00 -14.02
C ARG A 747 -8.24 -24.02 -13.95
N SER A 748 -7.56 -24.19 -15.08
CA SER A 748 -6.09 -24.23 -15.11
C SER A 748 -5.45 -22.87 -14.84
N ALA A 749 -6.03 -21.78 -15.36
CA ALA A 749 -5.58 -20.42 -15.06
C ALA A 749 -5.83 -20.05 -13.60
N LEU A 750 -6.99 -20.44 -13.03
CA LEU A 750 -7.29 -20.22 -11.61
C LEU A 750 -6.34 -21.02 -10.70
N GLU A 751 -6.03 -22.27 -11.05
CA GLU A 751 -5.07 -23.10 -10.30
C GLU A 751 -3.65 -22.55 -10.40
N LEU A 752 -3.21 -22.07 -11.57
CA LEU A 752 -1.89 -21.46 -11.76
C LEU A 752 -1.75 -20.10 -11.05
N ALA A 753 -2.82 -19.28 -11.05
CA ALA A 753 -2.89 -18.05 -10.27
C ALA A 753 -2.80 -18.35 -8.76
N HIS A 754 -3.53 -19.37 -8.29
CA HIS A 754 -3.49 -19.79 -6.89
C HIS A 754 -2.09 -20.28 -6.49
N HIS A 755 -1.43 -21.07 -7.34
CA HIS A 755 -0.06 -21.53 -7.12
C HIS A 755 0.93 -20.36 -7.04
N SER A 756 0.87 -19.43 -8.00
CA SER A 756 1.74 -18.24 -8.05
C SER A 756 1.54 -17.32 -6.83
N ALA A 757 0.31 -17.21 -6.31
CA ALA A 757 0.02 -16.44 -5.10
C ALA A 757 0.57 -17.13 -3.83
N LYS A 758 0.54 -18.47 -3.79
CA LYS A 758 1.11 -19.25 -2.70
C LYS A 758 2.64 -19.16 -2.66
N ASP A 759 3.29 -19.18 -3.83
CA ASP A 759 4.74 -19.01 -3.95
C ASP A 759 5.18 -17.61 -3.48
N LEU A 760 4.43 -16.57 -3.84
CA LEU A 760 4.68 -15.20 -3.37
C LEU A 760 4.55 -15.09 -1.83
N LEU A 761 3.55 -15.73 -1.23
CA LEU A 761 3.41 -15.78 0.23
C LEU A 761 4.58 -16.51 0.90
N GLY A 762 5.08 -17.58 0.28
CA GLY A 762 6.28 -18.29 0.73
C GLY A 762 7.52 -17.38 0.71
N LEU A 763 7.76 -16.69 -0.41
CA LEU A 763 8.89 -15.75 -0.56
C LEU A 763 8.83 -14.61 0.47
N ILE A 764 7.65 -14.03 0.71
CA ILE A 764 7.47 -12.99 1.74
C ILE A 764 7.77 -13.55 3.13
N GLY A 765 7.33 -14.78 3.41
CA GLY A 765 7.66 -15.49 4.65
C GLY A 765 9.16 -15.66 4.86
N ASP A 766 9.88 -16.12 3.83
CA ASP A 766 11.33 -16.32 3.85
C ASP A 766 12.09 -14.99 4.05
N ILE A 767 11.64 -13.90 3.42
CA ILE A 767 12.22 -12.55 3.61
C ILE A 767 11.99 -12.03 5.03
N LEU A 768 10.82 -12.31 5.62
CA LEU A 768 10.55 -11.92 7.01
C LEU A 768 11.41 -12.73 7.99
N ASP A 769 11.64 -14.01 7.71
CA ASP A 769 12.50 -14.84 8.55
C ASP A 769 13.97 -14.40 8.48
N ILE A 770 14.53 -14.02 7.31
CA ILE A 770 15.91 -13.50 7.24
C ILE A 770 16.09 -12.19 8.03
N VAL A 771 15.14 -11.25 7.90
CA VAL A 771 15.18 -9.97 8.65
C VAL A 771 15.05 -10.21 10.17
N ARG A 772 14.29 -11.22 10.59
CA ARG A 772 14.15 -11.60 12.01
C ARG A 772 15.40 -12.27 12.57
N ILE A 773 16.08 -13.09 11.76
CA ILE A 773 17.34 -13.72 12.13
C ILE A 773 18.45 -12.67 12.27
N GLU A 774 18.61 -11.76 11.30
CA GLU A 774 19.65 -10.72 11.33
C GLU A 774 19.47 -9.72 12.47
N SER A 775 18.23 -9.44 12.84
CA SER A 775 17.92 -8.54 13.97
C SER A 775 18.00 -9.24 15.33
N GLY A 776 18.21 -10.56 15.39
CA GLY A 776 18.24 -11.33 16.64
C GLY A 776 16.89 -11.47 17.36
N HIS A 777 15.77 -11.16 16.68
CA HIS A 777 14.42 -11.18 17.27
C HIS A 777 13.64 -12.49 16.99
N LEU A 778 14.26 -13.49 16.37
CA LEU A 778 13.65 -14.81 16.17
C LEU A 778 13.78 -15.64 17.47
N SER A 779 12.65 -16.00 18.10
CA SER A 779 12.61 -16.88 19.28
C SER A 779 12.22 -18.30 18.90
N LEU A 780 12.96 -19.31 19.37
CA LEU A 780 12.59 -20.72 19.25
C LEU A 780 11.53 -21.08 20.31
N ALA A 781 10.57 -21.92 19.94
CA ALA A 781 9.52 -22.43 20.83
C ALA A 781 9.62 -23.97 20.93
N PRO A 782 10.60 -24.50 21.67
CA PRO A 782 10.80 -25.95 21.76
C PRO A 782 9.68 -26.61 22.59
N GLU A 783 9.06 -27.65 22.03
CA GLU A 783 7.98 -28.43 22.67
C GLU A 783 8.23 -29.95 22.54
N PRO A 784 7.62 -30.80 23.40
CA PRO A 784 7.71 -32.26 23.27
C PRO A 784 7.05 -32.77 21.98
N VAL A 785 7.82 -33.39 21.09
CA VAL A 785 7.34 -33.91 19.80
C VAL A 785 7.79 -35.34 19.55
N ASP A 786 6.93 -36.15 18.94
CA ASP A 786 7.32 -37.44 18.34
C ASP A 786 8.11 -37.16 17.06
N LEU A 787 9.44 -37.38 17.13
CA LEU A 787 10.36 -37.09 16.04
C LEU A 787 10.03 -37.92 14.78
N ALA A 788 9.65 -39.19 14.96
CA ALA A 788 9.35 -40.06 13.85
C ALA A 788 8.07 -39.63 13.14
N ALA A 789 7.01 -39.35 13.91
CA ALA A 789 5.76 -38.83 13.35
C ALA A 789 5.96 -37.48 12.64
N LEU A 790 6.82 -36.62 13.16
CA LEU A 790 7.14 -35.32 12.57
C LEU A 790 7.79 -35.47 11.19
N VAL A 791 8.80 -36.33 11.06
CA VAL A 791 9.49 -36.59 9.79
C VAL A 791 8.59 -37.32 8.80
N GLU A 792 7.86 -38.34 9.25
CA GLU A 792 6.88 -39.07 8.42
C GLU A 792 5.75 -38.15 7.93
N SER A 793 5.36 -37.12 8.71
CA SER A 793 4.37 -36.13 8.28
C SER A 793 4.87 -35.27 7.11
N VAL A 794 6.15 -34.87 7.13
CA VAL A 794 6.75 -34.11 6.02
C VAL A 794 6.94 -35.00 4.80
N GLY A 795 7.41 -36.24 4.99
CA GLY A 795 7.53 -37.22 3.90
C GLY A 795 6.22 -37.43 3.15
N ARG A 796 5.11 -37.63 3.87
CA ARG A 796 3.76 -37.79 3.29
C ARG A 796 3.31 -36.60 2.44
N ILE A 797 3.64 -35.37 2.84
CA ILE A 797 3.28 -34.16 2.09
C ILE A 797 3.97 -34.14 0.72
N PHE A 798 5.22 -34.58 0.64
CA PHE A 798 6.02 -34.55 -0.59
C PHE A 798 5.92 -35.82 -1.43
N GLU A 799 5.35 -36.90 -0.90
CA GLU A 799 5.13 -38.17 -1.61
C GLU A 799 4.31 -37.98 -2.89
N GLY A 800 3.25 -37.16 -2.84
CA GLY A 800 2.43 -36.83 -4.01
C GLY A 800 3.21 -36.08 -5.10
N GLN A 801 4.05 -35.12 -4.71
CA GLN A 801 4.88 -34.35 -5.64
C GLN A 801 5.98 -35.22 -6.27
N ALA A 802 6.65 -36.05 -5.47
CA ALA A 802 7.65 -37.01 -5.95
C ALA A 802 7.02 -38.00 -6.95
N ARG A 803 5.85 -38.56 -6.62
CA ARG A 803 5.12 -39.48 -7.49
C ARG A 803 4.68 -38.84 -8.81
N GLN A 804 4.25 -37.58 -8.79
CA GLN A 804 3.89 -36.84 -10.01
C GLN A 804 5.09 -36.65 -10.95
N LYS A 805 6.30 -36.49 -10.40
CA LYS A 805 7.57 -36.46 -11.14
C LYS A 805 8.15 -37.84 -11.46
N GLY A 806 7.56 -38.93 -10.96
CA GLY A 806 8.09 -40.28 -11.15
C GLY A 806 9.34 -40.61 -10.31
N LEU A 807 9.55 -39.90 -9.20
CA LEU A 807 10.67 -40.14 -8.27
C LEU A 807 10.25 -41.07 -7.12
N ALA A 808 11.16 -41.92 -6.64
CA ALA A 808 10.97 -42.68 -5.41
C ALA A 808 11.36 -41.84 -4.18
N LEU A 809 10.45 -41.64 -3.23
CA LEU A 809 10.72 -40.95 -1.96
C LEU A 809 10.75 -41.97 -0.82
N GLU A 810 11.93 -42.20 -0.23
CA GLU A 810 12.14 -43.16 0.85
C GLU A 810 12.40 -42.45 2.19
N VAL A 811 11.68 -42.83 3.24
CA VAL A 811 11.89 -42.33 4.61
C VAL A 811 12.36 -43.47 5.50
N MET A 812 13.59 -43.38 6.03
CA MET A 812 14.20 -44.35 6.92
C MET A 812 14.50 -43.72 8.26
N ILE A 813 13.90 -44.24 9.33
CA ILE A 813 14.06 -43.72 10.70
C ILE A 813 14.60 -44.85 11.57
N ALA A 814 15.77 -44.63 12.17
CA ALA A 814 16.40 -45.59 13.05
C ALA A 814 15.57 -45.83 14.33
N PRO A 815 15.62 -47.03 14.94
CA PRO A 815 14.87 -47.32 16.17
C PRO A 815 15.15 -46.32 17.30
N ALA A 816 16.40 -45.87 17.44
CA ALA A 816 16.81 -44.88 18.44
C ALA A 816 16.18 -43.49 18.22
N ALA A 817 15.80 -43.16 16.99
CA ALA A 817 15.15 -41.90 16.62
C ALA A 817 13.62 -41.91 16.79
N ARG A 818 13.00 -43.07 17.08
CA ARG A 818 11.56 -43.18 17.42
C ARG A 818 11.32 -42.82 18.89
N CYS A 819 11.59 -41.57 19.23
CA CYS A 819 11.47 -41.05 20.60
C CYS A 819 10.72 -39.71 20.61
N HIS A 820 10.27 -39.31 21.80
CA HIS A 820 9.80 -37.96 22.03
C HIS A 820 10.99 -37.07 22.40
N ALA A 821 11.07 -35.90 21.79
CA ALA A 821 12.17 -34.98 21.98
C ALA A 821 11.67 -33.53 22.11
N LEU A 822 12.42 -32.71 22.84
CA LEU A 822 12.15 -31.28 22.94
C LEU A 822 12.71 -30.57 21.71
N LEU A 823 11.83 -30.09 20.84
CA LEU A 823 12.19 -29.50 19.55
C LEU A 823 11.13 -28.49 19.11
N ASP A 824 11.49 -27.48 18.31
CA ASP A 824 10.49 -26.59 17.68
C ASP A 824 9.97 -27.25 16.39
N PRO A 825 8.74 -27.80 16.36
CA PRO A 825 8.26 -28.56 15.21
C PRO A 825 8.01 -27.67 13.99
N LEU A 826 7.70 -26.39 14.17
CA LEU A 826 7.47 -25.48 13.06
C LEU A 826 8.78 -25.22 12.32
N ARG A 827 9.83 -24.86 13.07
CA ARG A 827 11.15 -24.57 12.50
C ARG A 827 11.84 -25.82 11.97
N PHE A 828 11.70 -26.96 12.64
CA PHE A 828 12.22 -28.21 12.12
C PHE A 828 11.51 -28.65 10.83
N LYS A 829 10.17 -28.55 10.76
CA LYS A 829 9.42 -28.81 9.52
C LYS A 829 9.83 -27.90 8.38
N GLN A 830 10.11 -26.63 8.67
CA GLN A 830 10.59 -25.66 7.68
C GLN A 830 11.95 -26.09 7.10
N VAL A 831 12.91 -26.46 7.97
CA VAL A 831 14.21 -26.96 7.53
C VAL A 831 14.05 -28.21 6.67
N LEU A 832 13.31 -29.22 7.14
CA LEU A 832 13.15 -30.48 6.41
C LEU A 832 12.39 -30.30 5.09
N SER A 833 11.33 -29.49 5.06
CA SER A 833 10.55 -29.23 3.85
C SER A 833 11.38 -28.51 2.77
N ASN A 834 12.23 -27.56 3.17
CA ASN A 834 13.12 -26.86 2.25
C ASN A 834 14.18 -27.80 1.65
N LEU A 835 14.74 -28.72 2.45
CA LEU A 835 15.70 -29.70 1.97
C LEU A 835 15.04 -30.72 1.01
N VAL A 836 13.88 -31.27 1.37
CA VAL A 836 13.16 -32.26 0.57
C VAL A 836 12.59 -31.65 -0.71
N SER A 837 12.05 -30.44 -0.65
CA SER A 837 11.55 -29.74 -1.83
C SER A 837 12.68 -29.46 -2.83
N ASN A 838 13.86 -29.04 -2.36
CA ASN A 838 15.03 -28.87 -3.22
C ASN A 838 15.49 -30.19 -3.85
N ALA A 839 15.57 -31.27 -3.06
CA ALA A 839 15.92 -32.60 -3.57
C ALA A 839 14.98 -33.07 -4.68
N ILE A 840 13.65 -32.91 -4.52
CA ILE A 840 12.65 -33.26 -5.54
C ILE A 840 12.72 -32.31 -6.75
N LYS A 841 13.00 -31.03 -6.51
CA LYS A 841 13.06 -30.01 -7.57
C LYS A 841 14.20 -30.29 -8.54
N PHE A 842 15.39 -30.61 -8.03
CA PHE A 842 16.61 -30.80 -8.82
C PHE A 842 16.92 -32.25 -9.22
N THR A 843 15.99 -33.17 -8.93
CA THR A 843 16.02 -34.54 -9.44
C THR A 843 14.95 -34.70 -10.51
N GLU A 844 15.35 -35.08 -11.73
CA GLU A 844 14.43 -35.37 -12.82
C GLU A 844 14.00 -36.83 -12.81
N HIS A 845 14.95 -37.75 -12.61
CA HIS A 845 14.73 -39.19 -12.52
C HIS A 845 15.56 -39.78 -11.38
N GLY A 846 15.04 -40.81 -10.70
CA GLY A 846 15.73 -41.50 -9.61
C GLY A 846 15.00 -41.40 -8.28
N GLN A 847 15.73 -41.13 -7.20
CA GLN A 847 15.20 -41.23 -5.84
C GLN A 847 15.67 -40.11 -4.91
N VAL A 848 14.84 -39.80 -3.92
CA VAL A 848 15.13 -38.93 -2.79
C VAL A 848 14.96 -39.76 -1.51
N ARG A 849 15.95 -39.71 -0.63
CA ARG A 849 15.98 -40.50 0.60
C ARG A 849 16.18 -39.60 1.81
N ILE A 850 15.36 -39.80 2.83
CA ILE A 850 15.42 -39.13 4.13
C ILE A 850 15.85 -40.16 5.17
N CYS A 851 17.02 -39.99 5.77
CA CYS A 851 17.52 -40.85 6.85
C CYS A 851 17.54 -40.06 8.16
N VAL A 852 17.03 -40.65 9.23
CA VAL A 852 17.05 -40.06 10.57
C VAL A 852 17.67 -41.04 11.54
N ASP A 853 18.73 -40.61 12.22
CA ASP A 853 19.39 -41.39 13.27
C ASP A 853 19.62 -40.54 14.52
N LEU A 854 19.75 -41.19 15.68
CA LEU A 854 20.01 -40.54 16.96
C LEU A 854 21.19 -41.24 17.63
N VAL A 855 22.35 -40.57 17.61
CA VAL A 855 23.62 -41.11 18.12
C VAL A 855 23.85 -40.63 19.54
N GLU A 856 24.09 -41.57 20.46
CA GLU A 856 24.48 -41.27 21.85
C GLU A 856 25.99 -41.49 22.00
N ASP A 857 26.75 -40.40 22.14
CA ASP A 857 28.14 -40.49 22.59
C ASP A 857 28.12 -40.61 24.12
N GLY A 858 28.56 -41.76 24.63
CA GLY A 858 28.36 -42.21 26.02
C GLY A 858 28.99 -41.39 27.15
N ASN A 859 29.39 -40.12 26.92
CA ASN A 859 30.03 -39.28 27.94
C ASN A 859 29.42 -37.88 28.16
N SER A 860 28.36 -37.45 27.46
CA SER A 860 27.61 -36.24 27.84
C SER A 860 26.21 -36.21 27.19
N PRO A 861 25.10 -36.05 27.96
CA PRO A 861 23.85 -35.59 27.37
C PRO A 861 24.05 -34.17 26.79
N PRO A 862 23.40 -33.81 25.67
CA PRO A 862 22.28 -34.48 24.99
C PRO A 862 22.67 -35.40 23.81
N ALA A 863 21.77 -36.32 23.43
CA ALA A 863 21.89 -37.17 22.24
C ALA A 863 21.96 -36.32 20.95
N VAL A 864 22.70 -36.77 19.92
CA VAL A 864 22.87 -36.00 18.68
C VAL A 864 21.99 -36.57 17.58
N LEU A 865 21.03 -35.77 17.11
CA LEU A 865 20.23 -36.08 15.93
C LEU A 865 21.09 -35.93 14.67
N GLU A 866 21.14 -36.97 13.85
CA GLU A 866 21.71 -36.93 12.50
C GLU A 866 20.59 -37.14 11.48
N LEU A 867 20.20 -36.07 10.78
CA LEU A 867 19.21 -36.09 9.71
C LEU A 867 19.94 -35.90 8.38
N GLU A 868 19.71 -36.80 7.43
CA GLU A 868 20.29 -36.76 6.09
C GLU A 868 19.19 -36.77 5.03
N VAL A 869 19.27 -35.82 4.10
CA VAL A 869 18.44 -35.80 2.88
C VAL A 869 19.39 -35.98 1.70
N ARG A 870 19.18 -37.05 0.92
CA ARG A 870 20.01 -37.40 -0.23
C ARG A 870 19.17 -37.54 -1.48
N ASP A 871 19.62 -36.93 -2.56
CA ASP A 871 19.04 -37.08 -3.89
C ASP A 871 20.03 -37.69 -4.90
N SER A 872 19.50 -38.13 -6.03
CA SER A 872 20.25 -38.62 -7.19
C SER A 872 20.17 -37.65 -8.38
N GLY A 873 20.01 -36.36 -8.12
CA GLY A 873 19.82 -35.33 -9.13
C GLY A 873 21.11 -34.86 -9.80
N ILE A 874 21.06 -33.69 -10.41
CA ILE A 874 22.15 -33.09 -11.21
C ILE A 874 23.42 -32.73 -10.41
N GLY A 875 23.38 -32.77 -9.09
CA GLY A 875 24.50 -32.33 -8.24
C GLY A 875 24.82 -30.83 -8.36
N ILE A 876 25.89 -30.41 -7.68
CA ILE A 876 26.32 -29.01 -7.56
C ILE A 876 27.83 -28.93 -7.83
N HIS A 877 28.24 -28.00 -8.69
CA HIS A 877 29.65 -27.74 -9.00
C HIS A 877 30.44 -27.23 -7.78
N ALA A 878 31.72 -27.58 -7.69
CA ALA A 878 32.57 -27.29 -6.52
C ALA A 878 32.68 -25.79 -6.17
N ASP A 879 32.71 -24.93 -7.19
CA ASP A 879 32.80 -23.47 -7.02
C ASP A 879 31.52 -22.85 -6.43
N ASP A 880 30.36 -23.47 -6.67
CA ASP A 880 29.07 -22.98 -6.19
C ASP A 880 28.79 -23.41 -4.73
N LEU A 881 29.33 -24.55 -4.29
CA LEU A 881 29.15 -25.08 -2.93
C LEU A 881 29.56 -24.11 -1.83
N GLN A 882 30.62 -23.32 -2.04
CA GLN A 882 31.11 -22.35 -1.05
C GLN A 882 30.21 -21.12 -0.92
N ARG A 883 29.39 -20.85 -1.93
CA ARG A 883 28.59 -19.61 -2.04
C ARG A 883 27.10 -19.83 -1.77
N LEU A 884 26.61 -21.07 -1.82
CA LEU A 884 25.19 -21.42 -1.68
C LEU A 884 24.55 -21.12 -0.32
N PHE A 885 25.35 -20.96 0.73
CA PHE A 885 24.84 -20.56 2.04
C PHE A 885 24.72 -19.04 2.20
N ASN A 886 25.21 -18.26 1.24
CA ASN A 886 24.97 -16.83 1.23
C ASN A 886 23.56 -16.54 0.68
N PRO A 887 22.81 -15.60 1.27
CA PRO A 887 21.48 -15.25 0.80
C PRO A 887 21.48 -14.88 -0.69
N PHE A 888 20.45 -15.31 -1.42
CA PHE A 888 20.18 -14.96 -2.83
C PHE A 888 21.18 -15.52 -3.86
N ILE A 889 22.06 -16.45 -3.47
CA ILE A 889 22.95 -17.13 -4.43
C ILE A 889 22.28 -18.41 -4.91
N GLN A 890 22.16 -18.55 -6.23
CA GLN A 890 21.65 -19.75 -6.91
C GLN A 890 22.80 -20.42 -7.66
N ALA A 891 22.88 -21.75 -7.57
CA ALA A 891 23.79 -22.53 -8.42
C ALA A 891 23.22 -22.60 -9.85
N ASN A 892 24.10 -22.40 -10.84
CA ASN A 892 23.83 -22.64 -12.26
C ASN A 892 22.59 -21.91 -12.88
N PRO A 893 22.66 -20.58 -13.15
CA PRO A 893 21.54 -19.75 -13.61
C PRO A 893 20.95 -20.11 -14.99
N HIS A 894 21.58 -21.04 -15.73
CA HIS A 894 21.14 -21.48 -17.06
C HIS A 894 20.29 -22.78 -17.05
N SER A 895 20.10 -23.43 -15.89
CA SER A 895 19.26 -24.63 -15.78
C SER A 895 17.76 -24.26 -15.70
N GLN A 896 16.88 -25.06 -16.33
CA GLN A 896 15.42 -24.81 -16.29
C GLN A 896 14.85 -24.87 -14.85
N GLY A 897 15.49 -25.60 -13.93
CA GLY A 897 15.13 -25.64 -12.52
C GLY A 897 15.61 -24.44 -11.68
N ALA A 898 16.68 -23.74 -12.09
CA ALA A 898 17.21 -22.58 -11.35
C ALA A 898 16.28 -21.35 -11.40
N ARG A 899 15.54 -21.15 -12.50
CA ARG A 899 14.61 -20.01 -12.67
C ARG A 899 13.43 -19.96 -11.68
N ALA A 900 13.24 -20.99 -10.86
CA ALA A 900 12.10 -21.13 -9.97
C ALA A 900 12.46 -21.13 -8.46
N GLY A 901 13.65 -20.69 -8.05
CA GLY A 901 14.08 -20.75 -6.64
C GLY A 901 14.60 -19.41 -6.13
N THR A 902 14.36 -19.06 -4.87
CA THR A 902 14.68 -17.73 -4.31
C THR A 902 16.15 -17.57 -3.86
N GLY A 903 16.90 -18.68 -3.76
CA GLY A 903 18.26 -18.69 -3.20
C GLY A 903 18.32 -18.41 -1.69
N LEU A 904 17.17 -18.38 -1.00
CA LEU A 904 17.09 -18.09 0.44
C LEU A 904 16.99 -19.35 1.32
N GLY A 905 16.38 -20.42 0.80
CA GLY A 905 16.01 -21.59 1.60
C GLY A 905 17.19 -22.27 2.33
N LEU A 906 18.34 -22.43 1.68
CA LEU A 906 19.52 -23.08 2.29
C LEU A 906 20.20 -22.19 3.34
N ALA A 907 20.25 -20.88 3.12
CA ALA A 907 20.76 -19.91 4.09
C ALA A 907 19.88 -19.88 5.35
N ILE A 908 18.56 -19.89 5.18
CA ILE A 908 17.59 -20.00 6.29
C ILE A 908 17.76 -21.33 7.03
N CYS A 909 17.89 -22.45 6.31
CA CYS A 909 18.12 -23.76 6.93
C CYS A 909 19.37 -23.75 7.82
N ARG A 910 20.48 -23.20 7.34
CA ARG A 910 21.72 -23.11 8.11
C ARG A 910 21.54 -22.28 9.38
N ASN A 911 20.98 -21.08 9.27
CA ASN A 911 20.77 -20.20 10.42
C ASN A 911 19.81 -20.80 11.45
N LEU A 912 18.70 -21.41 11.02
CA LEU A 912 17.77 -22.11 11.93
C LEU A 912 18.43 -23.31 12.62
N CYS A 913 19.27 -24.06 11.90
CA CYS A 913 20.04 -25.16 12.49
C CYS A 913 21.02 -24.64 13.56
N GLU A 914 21.78 -23.59 13.26
CA GLU A 914 22.73 -22.97 14.19
C GLU A 914 22.02 -22.43 15.43
N MET A 915 20.84 -21.82 15.27
CA MET A 915 20.01 -21.36 16.39
C MET A 915 19.49 -22.52 17.27
N MET A 916 19.18 -23.68 16.69
CA MET A 916 18.81 -24.89 17.42
C MET A 916 20.03 -25.61 18.03
N GLY A 917 21.24 -25.03 17.94
CA GLY A 917 22.48 -25.60 18.46
C GLY A 917 23.14 -26.65 17.56
N GLY A 918 22.68 -26.76 16.30
CA GLY A 918 23.15 -27.72 15.33
C GLY A 918 24.04 -27.15 14.22
N SER A 919 24.43 -28.02 13.28
CA SER A 919 25.21 -27.70 12.09
C SER A 919 24.60 -28.37 10.87
N LEU A 920 24.73 -27.71 9.71
CA LEU A 920 24.27 -28.21 8.42
C LEU A 920 25.47 -28.33 7.47
N THR A 921 25.65 -29.49 6.87
CA THR A 921 26.74 -29.78 5.93
C THR A 921 26.17 -30.29 4.62
N ILE A 922 26.80 -29.93 3.50
CA ILE A 922 26.40 -30.33 2.16
C ILE A 922 27.58 -31.00 1.46
N LYS A 923 27.32 -32.13 0.80
CA LYS A 923 28.24 -32.80 -0.11
C LYS A 923 27.50 -33.03 -1.41
N SER A 924 28.07 -32.63 -2.52
CA SER A 924 27.45 -32.80 -3.82
C SER A 924 28.52 -33.08 -4.86
N LEU A 925 28.17 -33.91 -5.83
CA LEU A 925 28.98 -34.24 -7.00
C LEU A 925 28.07 -34.09 -8.22
N GLU A 926 28.55 -33.35 -9.21
CA GLU A 926 27.83 -33.10 -10.46
C GLU A 926 27.44 -34.44 -11.13
N ASP A 927 26.20 -34.52 -11.59
CA ASP A 927 25.53 -35.70 -12.18
C ASP A 927 25.40 -36.94 -11.28
N VAL A 928 25.76 -36.85 -9.99
CA VAL A 928 25.63 -37.94 -9.01
C VAL A 928 24.56 -37.64 -7.96
N GLY A 929 24.34 -36.36 -7.65
CA GLY A 929 23.32 -35.89 -6.71
C GLY A 929 23.88 -35.19 -5.48
N THR A 930 22.97 -34.70 -4.63
CA THR A 930 23.31 -33.91 -3.44
C THR A 930 22.95 -34.66 -2.15
N GLN A 931 23.81 -34.53 -1.16
CA GLN A 931 23.64 -35.04 0.19
C GLN A 931 23.74 -33.89 1.18
N VAL A 932 22.65 -33.60 1.88
CA VAL A 932 22.61 -32.60 2.94
C VAL A 932 22.43 -33.30 4.29
N ARG A 933 23.29 -32.98 5.24
CA ARG A 933 23.33 -33.59 6.57
C ARG A 933 23.24 -32.53 7.66
N LEU A 934 22.26 -32.69 8.52
CA LEU A 934 21.98 -31.88 9.70
C LEU A 934 22.40 -32.66 10.94
N LYS A 935 23.19 -32.04 11.81
CA LYS A 935 23.57 -32.58 13.12
C LYS A 935 23.16 -31.61 14.21
N MET A 936 22.34 -32.02 15.18
CA MET A 936 21.97 -31.15 16.30
C MET A 936 21.78 -31.88 17.62
N PRO A 937 22.11 -31.24 18.76
CA PRO A 937 21.80 -31.78 20.08
C PRO A 937 20.29 -31.86 20.29
N LEU A 938 19.82 -32.99 20.80
CA LEU A 938 18.41 -33.30 20.98
C LEU A 938 18.17 -33.84 22.39
N GLN A 939 17.32 -33.17 23.16
CA GLN A 939 16.92 -33.62 24.48
C GLN A 939 15.71 -34.54 24.38
N ARG A 940 15.87 -35.82 24.79
CA ARG A 940 14.75 -36.76 24.91
C ARG A 940 13.83 -36.37 26.07
N VAL A 941 12.53 -36.54 25.87
CA VAL A 941 11.49 -36.32 26.88
C VAL A 941 10.53 -37.51 26.89
N ASP A 942 9.91 -37.78 28.04
CA ASP A 942 8.94 -38.88 28.15
C ASP A 942 7.65 -38.56 27.40
N ALA A 943 7.04 -39.58 26.79
CA ALA A 943 5.83 -39.45 26.00
C ALA A 943 4.65 -39.00 26.87
N ALA A 944 4.15 -37.78 26.65
CA ALA A 944 2.84 -37.38 27.16
C ALA A 944 1.75 -38.07 26.32
N ALA A 945 0.84 -38.81 26.96
CA ALA A 945 -0.25 -39.50 26.29
C ALA A 945 -1.18 -38.51 25.56
N GLN A 946 -0.98 -38.34 24.26
CA GLN A 946 -1.93 -37.64 23.39
C GLN A 946 -2.79 -38.64 22.60
N PRO A 947 -4.09 -38.37 22.39
CA PRO A 947 -4.94 -39.22 21.57
C PRO A 947 -4.47 -39.20 20.10
N ALA A 948 -4.53 -40.37 19.45
CA ALA A 948 -4.12 -40.54 18.06
C ALA A 948 -4.85 -39.56 17.10
N PRO A 949 -4.16 -38.99 16.10
CA PRO A 949 -4.81 -38.15 15.10
C PRO A 949 -5.73 -39.00 14.21
N LEU A 950 -7.03 -38.70 14.24
CA LEU A 950 -8.00 -39.23 13.29
C LEU A 950 -7.69 -38.74 11.87
N LEU A 951 -7.76 -39.65 10.90
CA LEU A 951 -7.58 -39.42 9.46
C LEU A 951 -8.43 -38.22 8.98
N GLU A 952 -7.79 -37.32 8.23
CA GLU A 952 -8.38 -36.11 7.64
C GLU A 952 -9.50 -36.45 6.66
N ASN A 953 -10.73 -36.47 7.16
CA ASN A 953 -11.88 -36.04 6.36
C ASN A 953 -12.11 -34.54 6.64
N LEU A 954 -12.61 -33.80 5.65
CA LEU A 954 -13.18 -32.48 5.89
C LEU A 954 -14.39 -32.66 6.83
N ASP A 955 -14.15 -32.57 8.13
CA ASP A 955 -15.24 -32.58 9.11
C ASP A 955 -16.08 -31.35 8.84
N VAL A 956 -17.34 -31.61 8.46
CA VAL A 956 -18.30 -30.56 8.14
C VAL A 956 -18.80 -29.97 9.47
N PRO A 957 -18.62 -28.67 9.72
CA PRO A 957 -19.13 -28.03 10.93
C PRO A 957 -20.64 -28.15 11.04
N ASP A 958 -21.21 -28.19 12.26
CA ASP A 958 -22.67 -28.30 12.41
C ASP A 958 -23.33 -27.08 11.75
N PRO A 959 -24.21 -27.25 10.75
CA PRO A 959 -24.82 -26.15 10.00
C PRO A 959 -25.68 -25.22 10.87
N ARG A 960 -25.91 -25.56 12.14
CA ARG A 960 -26.64 -24.74 13.10
C ARG A 960 -25.77 -23.76 13.89
N LEU A 961 -24.45 -23.74 13.68
CA LEU A 961 -23.56 -22.76 14.31
C LEU A 961 -23.85 -21.36 13.76
N ASN A 962 -24.09 -20.41 14.66
CA ASN A 962 -24.22 -18.99 14.31
C ASN A 962 -22.91 -18.25 14.61
N VAL A 963 -22.27 -17.72 13.56
CA VAL A 963 -20.92 -17.12 13.62
C VAL A 963 -20.99 -15.60 13.47
N LEU A 964 -20.39 -14.85 14.40
CA LEU A 964 -20.21 -13.40 14.27
C LEU A 964 -18.77 -13.10 13.85
N VAL A 965 -18.58 -12.47 12.69
CA VAL A 965 -17.27 -12.06 12.15
C VAL A 965 -17.10 -10.56 12.34
N ILE A 966 -15.98 -10.14 12.91
CA ILE A 966 -15.72 -8.74 13.25
C ILE A 966 -14.32 -8.39 12.74
N ASP A 967 -14.25 -7.54 11.72
CA ASP A 967 -13.02 -7.12 11.04
C ASP A 967 -13.25 -5.72 10.45
N ASP A 968 -12.25 -4.83 10.55
CA ASP A 968 -12.35 -3.46 10.05
C ASP A 968 -12.13 -3.33 8.54
N HIS A 969 -11.66 -4.41 7.90
CA HIS A 969 -11.42 -4.43 6.48
C HIS A 969 -12.55 -5.16 5.71
N PRO A 970 -13.30 -4.47 4.82
CA PRO A 970 -14.47 -5.03 4.15
C PRO A 970 -14.14 -6.26 3.28
N ALA A 971 -12.96 -6.32 2.68
CA ALA A 971 -12.52 -7.49 1.91
C ALA A 971 -12.33 -8.76 2.78
N ASN A 972 -11.87 -8.62 4.03
CA ASN A 972 -11.71 -9.76 4.95
C ASN A 972 -13.07 -10.27 5.42
N LEU A 973 -14.00 -9.35 5.73
CA LEU A 973 -15.40 -9.69 6.04
C LEU A 973 -16.04 -10.45 4.89
N GLN A 974 -15.92 -9.95 3.65
CA GLN A 974 -16.50 -10.60 2.48
C GLN A 974 -15.89 -11.98 2.21
N LEU A 975 -14.58 -12.14 2.35
CA LEU A 975 -13.91 -13.43 2.18
C LEU A 975 -14.37 -14.45 3.23
N MET A 976 -14.38 -14.05 4.51
CA MET A 976 -14.84 -14.92 5.60
C MET A 976 -16.32 -15.27 5.44
N ALA A 977 -17.17 -14.31 5.05
CA ALA A 977 -18.58 -14.54 4.74
C ALA A 977 -18.77 -15.58 3.62
N GLN A 978 -17.99 -15.49 2.54
CA GLN A 978 -18.04 -16.47 1.45
C GLN A 978 -17.52 -17.84 1.88
N GLN A 979 -16.46 -17.92 2.68
CA GLN A 979 -15.94 -19.19 3.20
C GLN A 979 -16.93 -19.86 4.16
N LEU A 980 -17.54 -19.12 5.07
CA LEU A 980 -18.59 -19.62 5.98
C LEU A 980 -19.85 -20.03 5.21
N GLY A 981 -20.25 -19.26 4.20
CA GLY A 981 -21.36 -19.59 3.31
C GLY A 981 -21.12 -20.88 2.50
N TYR A 982 -19.89 -21.10 2.02
CA TYR A 982 -19.49 -22.35 1.36
C TYR A 982 -19.57 -23.56 2.30
N LEU A 983 -19.25 -23.36 3.59
CA LEU A 983 -19.40 -24.39 4.64
C LEU A 983 -20.85 -24.58 5.10
N GLY A 984 -21.81 -23.80 4.58
CA GLY A 984 -23.23 -23.91 4.92
C GLY A 984 -23.61 -23.33 6.29
N LEU A 985 -22.82 -22.37 6.80
CA LEU A 985 -23.03 -21.73 8.11
C LEU A 985 -23.75 -20.38 8.00
N GLU A 986 -24.62 -20.10 8.97
CA GLU A 986 -25.18 -18.76 9.15
C GLU A 986 -24.15 -17.83 9.82
N HIS A 987 -24.01 -16.62 9.29
CA HIS A 987 -23.07 -15.65 9.82
C HIS A 987 -23.67 -14.24 9.88
N THR A 988 -23.13 -13.43 10.78
CA THR A 988 -23.36 -11.99 10.87
C THR A 988 -22.01 -11.29 10.88
N SER A 989 -21.92 -10.09 10.32
CA SER A 989 -20.66 -9.35 10.18
C SER A 989 -20.74 -8.00 10.89
N ALA A 990 -19.62 -7.52 11.43
CA ALA A 990 -19.47 -6.18 12.00
C ALA A 990 -18.13 -5.55 11.57
N HIS A 991 -18.10 -4.23 11.44
CA HIS A 991 -16.97 -3.47 10.89
C HIS A 991 -16.03 -2.93 11.97
N ASP A 992 -16.42 -2.97 13.25
CA ASP A 992 -15.54 -2.60 14.36
C ASP A 992 -15.93 -3.32 15.66
N GLY A 993 -15.06 -3.24 16.66
CA GLY A 993 -15.28 -3.92 17.94
C GLY A 993 -16.48 -3.41 18.74
N ARG A 994 -16.94 -2.17 18.56
CA ARG A 994 -18.10 -1.61 19.28
C ARG A 994 -19.41 -2.07 18.65
N GLU A 995 -19.50 -2.01 17.32
CA GLU A 995 -20.60 -2.58 16.55
C GLU A 995 -20.71 -4.08 16.83
N GLY A 996 -19.57 -4.78 16.80
CA GLY A 996 -19.47 -6.19 17.14
C GLY A 996 -19.98 -6.53 18.54
N LEU A 997 -19.64 -5.72 19.55
CA LEU A 997 -20.17 -5.88 20.91
C LEU A 997 -21.68 -5.62 20.98
N ALA A 998 -22.19 -4.61 20.27
CA ALA A 998 -23.61 -4.29 20.24
C ALA A 998 -24.43 -5.42 19.59
N ILE A 999 -23.96 -5.95 18.46
CA ILE A 999 -24.56 -7.09 17.77
C ILE A 999 -24.51 -8.33 18.66
N TRP A 1000 -23.37 -8.60 19.31
CA TRP A 1000 -23.25 -9.71 20.26
C TRP A 1000 -24.20 -9.58 21.47
N ARG A 1001 -24.44 -8.36 21.96
CA ARG A 1001 -25.41 -8.12 23.05
C ARG A 1001 -26.85 -8.40 22.61
N ALA A 1002 -27.20 -8.02 21.37
CA ALA A 1002 -28.53 -8.17 20.79
C ALA A 1002 -28.83 -9.60 20.30
N GLY A 1003 -27.81 -10.35 19.87
CA GLY A 1003 -27.93 -11.69 19.30
C GLY A 1003 -27.40 -12.80 20.21
N ASN A 1004 -27.58 -14.05 19.77
CA ASN A 1004 -26.93 -15.22 20.36
C ASN A 1004 -25.99 -15.83 19.31
N PHE A 1005 -24.69 -15.80 19.60
CA PHE A 1005 -23.65 -16.36 18.74
C PHE A 1005 -22.95 -17.53 19.43
N ASP A 1006 -22.63 -18.55 18.64
CA ASP A 1006 -21.86 -19.72 19.08
C ASP A 1006 -20.36 -19.45 18.97
N VAL A 1007 -19.96 -18.73 17.89
CA VAL A 1007 -18.57 -18.42 17.57
C VAL A 1007 -18.42 -16.95 17.24
N LEU A 1008 -17.40 -16.30 17.79
CA LEU A 1008 -16.95 -14.96 17.40
C LEU A 1008 -15.58 -15.09 16.73
N VAL A 1009 -15.44 -14.58 15.52
CA VAL A 1009 -14.16 -14.42 14.83
C VAL A 1009 -13.79 -12.94 14.89
N LEU A 1010 -12.77 -12.59 15.67
CA LEU A 1010 -12.43 -11.21 16.00
C LEU A 1010 -11.07 -10.81 15.43
N ASP A 1011 -10.99 -9.78 14.60
CA ASP A 1011 -9.69 -9.20 14.29
C ASP A 1011 -9.01 -8.67 15.57
N CYS A 1012 -7.78 -9.10 15.79
CA CYS A 1012 -6.99 -8.68 16.94
C CYS A 1012 -6.70 -7.18 16.91
N ASN A 1013 -6.58 -6.57 15.71
CA ASN A 1013 -6.20 -5.18 15.54
C ASN A 1013 -7.26 -4.40 14.76
N MET A 1014 -8.13 -3.70 15.48
CA MET A 1014 -9.19 -2.85 14.92
C MET A 1014 -9.15 -1.46 15.57
N PRO A 1015 -9.52 -0.38 14.86
CA PRO A 1015 -9.65 0.96 15.42
C PRO A 1015 -10.77 1.03 16.48
N HIS A 1016 -10.67 2.02 17.37
CA HIS A 1016 -11.59 2.28 18.50
C HIS A 1016 -11.64 1.22 19.61
N MET A 1017 -12.00 -0.02 19.30
CA MET A 1017 -12.04 -1.16 20.22
C MET A 1017 -11.38 -2.36 19.56
N ASN A 1018 -10.18 -2.70 20.01
CA ASN A 1018 -9.42 -3.80 19.43
C ASN A 1018 -9.98 -5.17 19.89
N GLY A 1019 -9.62 -6.25 19.18
CA GLY A 1019 -10.14 -7.59 19.45
C GLY A 1019 -9.87 -8.07 20.87
N TYR A 1020 -8.74 -7.68 21.48
CA TYR A 1020 -8.39 -8.03 22.87
C TYR A 1020 -9.34 -7.38 23.87
N GLN A 1021 -9.61 -6.09 23.69
CA GLN A 1021 -10.55 -5.33 24.51
C GLN A 1021 -11.96 -5.88 24.36
N LEU A 1022 -12.36 -6.24 23.14
CA LEU A 1022 -13.66 -6.85 22.86
C LEU A 1022 -13.80 -8.23 23.53
N ALA A 1023 -12.81 -9.11 23.39
CA ALA A 1023 -12.81 -10.41 24.05
C ALA A 1023 -12.90 -10.26 25.58
N THR A 1024 -12.17 -9.31 26.16
CA THR A 1024 -12.23 -9.01 27.58
C THR A 1024 -13.63 -8.54 28.00
N ALA A 1025 -14.24 -7.63 27.24
CA ALA A 1025 -15.58 -7.12 27.51
C ALA A 1025 -16.65 -8.23 27.44
N VAL A 1026 -16.59 -9.06 26.39
CA VAL A 1026 -17.48 -10.23 26.24
C VAL A 1026 -17.35 -11.18 27.42
N ARG A 1027 -16.11 -11.51 27.84
CA ARG A 1027 -15.87 -12.39 29.00
C ARG A 1027 -16.35 -11.79 30.32
N THR A 1028 -16.19 -10.47 30.50
CA THR A 1028 -16.70 -9.79 31.69
C THR A 1028 -18.24 -9.83 31.73
N GLU A 1029 -18.92 -9.61 30.61
CA GLU A 1029 -20.39 -9.68 30.53
C GLU A 1029 -20.93 -11.11 30.68
N GLU A 1030 -20.23 -12.11 30.15
CA GLU A 1030 -20.58 -13.52 30.38
C GLU A 1030 -20.54 -13.89 31.87
N ARG A 1031 -19.50 -13.44 32.59
CA ARG A 1031 -19.34 -13.67 34.04
C ARG A 1031 -20.39 -12.95 34.87
N HIS A 1032 -20.68 -11.68 34.57
CA HIS A 1032 -21.65 -10.89 35.35
C HIS A 1032 -23.11 -11.23 35.01
N GLY A 1033 -23.40 -11.54 33.75
CA GLY A 1033 -24.76 -11.79 33.26
C GLY A 1033 -25.24 -13.24 33.33
N LYS A 1034 -24.42 -14.18 33.87
CA LYS A 1034 -24.66 -15.64 33.81
C LYS A 1034 -24.99 -16.14 32.39
N ARG A 1035 -24.49 -15.46 31.35
CA ARG A 1035 -24.61 -15.93 29.97
C ARG A 1035 -23.64 -17.10 29.79
N PRO A 1036 -24.02 -18.15 29.02
CA PRO A 1036 -23.09 -19.23 28.73
C PRO A 1036 -21.84 -18.66 28.01
N ARG A 1037 -20.71 -19.37 28.07
CA ARG A 1037 -19.42 -18.98 27.42
C ARG A 1037 -19.37 -19.31 25.92
N CYS A 1038 -19.26 -18.32 25.03
CA CYS A 1038 -19.17 -18.51 23.57
C CYS A 1038 -17.72 -18.72 23.13
N THR A 1039 -17.50 -19.37 21.98
CA THR A 1039 -16.14 -19.58 21.47
C THR A 1039 -15.64 -18.31 20.80
N ILE A 1040 -14.51 -17.76 21.24
CA ILE A 1040 -13.90 -16.56 20.67
C ILE A 1040 -12.58 -16.95 20.00
N LEU A 1041 -12.50 -16.75 18.69
CA LEU A 1041 -11.33 -16.98 17.87
C LEU A 1041 -10.75 -15.63 17.45
N GLY A 1042 -9.54 -15.32 17.93
CA GLY A 1042 -8.81 -14.15 17.43
C GLY A 1042 -8.37 -14.38 15.99
N TYR A 1043 -8.34 -13.34 15.15
CA TYR A 1043 -7.90 -13.40 13.76
C TYR A 1043 -6.81 -12.34 13.58
N THR A 1044 -5.59 -12.74 13.22
CA THR A 1044 -4.43 -11.83 13.22
C THR A 1044 -3.55 -12.04 12.00
N ALA A 1045 -2.91 -10.97 11.53
CA ALA A 1045 -1.85 -11.04 10.53
C ALA A 1045 -0.47 -11.39 11.14
N ASN A 1046 -0.35 -11.42 12.47
CA ASN A 1046 0.93 -11.66 13.15
C ASN A 1046 0.96 -13.03 13.86
N ALA A 1047 1.80 -13.94 13.36
CA ALA A 1047 1.97 -15.30 13.87
C ALA A 1047 2.84 -15.42 15.15
N GLN A 1048 3.21 -14.31 15.79
CA GLN A 1048 4.10 -14.34 16.96
C GLN A 1048 3.47 -15.09 18.16
N PRO A 1049 4.25 -15.92 18.88
CA PRO A 1049 3.79 -16.60 20.10
C PRO A 1049 3.25 -15.62 21.15
N GLU A 1050 3.82 -14.42 21.22
CA GLU A 1050 3.36 -13.36 22.13
C GLU A 1050 1.95 -12.87 21.82
N VAL A 1051 1.59 -12.79 20.54
CA VAL A 1051 0.25 -12.38 20.08
C VAL A 1051 -0.76 -13.46 20.47
N ARG A 1052 -0.43 -14.73 20.24
CA ARG A 1052 -1.27 -15.86 20.70
C ARG A 1052 -1.43 -15.86 22.23
N ARG A 1053 -0.35 -15.63 22.97
CA ARG A 1053 -0.39 -15.50 24.44
C ARG A 1053 -1.25 -14.32 24.88
N LYS A 1054 -1.18 -13.18 24.18
CA LYS A 1054 -2.05 -12.02 24.41
C LYS A 1054 -3.51 -12.35 24.14
N CYS A 1055 -3.84 -13.04 23.05
CA CYS A 1055 -5.20 -13.50 22.73
C CYS A 1055 -5.79 -14.36 23.86
N LEU A 1056 -5.03 -15.37 24.30
CA LEU A 1056 -5.44 -16.25 25.40
C LEU A 1056 -5.59 -15.48 26.72
N SER A 1057 -4.67 -14.56 27.03
CA SER A 1057 -4.74 -13.73 28.24
C SER A 1057 -5.94 -12.77 28.26
N ALA A 1058 -6.38 -12.32 27.08
CA ALA A 1058 -7.58 -11.50 26.90
C ALA A 1058 -8.89 -12.31 26.97
N GLY A 1059 -8.79 -13.64 27.12
CA GLY A 1059 -9.93 -14.55 27.25
C GLY A 1059 -10.44 -15.14 25.94
N MET A 1060 -9.70 -15.01 24.83
CA MET A 1060 -9.98 -15.75 23.59
C MET A 1060 -9.66 -17.24 23.77
N ASP A 1061 -10.33 -18.11 23.02
CA ASP A 1061 -10.15 -19.57 23.11
C ASP A 1061 -9.07 -20.08 22.15
N ASP A 1062 -8.88 -19.45 20.99
CA ASP A 1062 -7.74 -19.72 20.09
C ASP A 1062 -7.46 -18.51 19.17
N CYS A 1063 -6.41 -18.60 18.35
CA CYS A 1063 -6.03 -17.58 17.38
C CYS A 1063 -5.82 -18.18 15.98
N LEU A 1064 -6.49 -17.58 14.99
CA LEU A 1064 -6.42 -17.85 13.57
C LEU A 1064 -5.46 -16.86 12.88
N LEU A 1065 -4.74 -17.33 11.86
CA LEU A 1065 -3.78 -16.52 11.10
C LEU A 1065 -4.38 -16.07 9.76
N LYS A 1066 -4.16 -14.81 9.39
CA LYS A 1066 -4.47 -14.23 8.07
C LYS A 1066 -3.34 -14.56 7.08
N PRO A 1067 -3.62 -15.08 5.86
CA PRO A 1067 -4.91 -15.60 5.37
C PRO A 1067 -5.21 -17.03 5.88
N ILE A 1068 -6.48 -17.32 6.18
CA ILE A 1068 -6.92 -18.67 6.57
C ILE A 1068 -7.48 -19.46 5.37
N SER A 1069 -7.10 -20.73 5.27
CA SER A 1069 -7.63 -21.65 4.26
C SER A 1069 -9.00 -22.19 4.67
N LEU A 1070 -9.81 -22.58 3.69
CA LEU A 1070 -11.13 -23.17 3.93
C LEU A 1070 -11.07 -24.45 4.76
N SER A 1071 -10.07 -25.31 4.52
CA SER A 1071 -9.90 -26.56 5.26
C SER A 1071 -9.55 -26.32 6.73
N THR A 1072 -8.63 -25.38 7.00
CA THR A 1072 -8.26 -25.00 8.37
C THR A 1072 -9.44 -24.36 9.11
N LEU A 1073 -10.21 -23.51 8.43
CA LEU A 1073 -11.43 -22.93 9.01
C LEU A 1073 -12.47 -24.01 9.33
N SER A 1074 -12.74 -24.94 8.40
CA SER A 1074 -13.67 -26.07 8.60
C SER A 1074 -13.28 -26.91 9.81
N GLN A 1075 -12.00 -27.28 9.90
CA GLN A 1075 -11.48 -28.11 10.99
C GLN A 1075 -11.61 -27.41 12.36
N ARG A 1076 -11.37 -26.09 12.41
CA ARG A 1076 -11.50 -25.30 13.64
C ARG A 1076 -12.96 -25.16 14.08
N LEU A 1077 -13.89 -25.05 13.15
CA LEU A 1077 -15.32 -24.94 13.44
C LEU A 1077 -15.99 -26.29 13.72
N ALA A 1078 -15.49 -27.39 13.14
CA ALA A 1078 -16.05 -28.73 13.32
C ALA A 1078 -16.01 -29.23 14.77
N GLY A 1079 -15.05 -28.77 15.57
CA GLY A 1079 -14.95 -29.09 16.99
C GLY A 1079 -15.98 -28.37 17.89
N ILE A 1080 -16.75 -27.41 17.36
CA ILE A 1080 -17.63 -26.54 18.14
C ILE A 1080 -19.08 -27.07 18.07
N ARG A 1081 -19.72 -27.22 19.25
CA ARG A 1081 -21.12 -27.66 19.34
C ARG A 1081 -22.07 -26.46 19.45
N PRO A 1082 -23.14 -26.38 18.64
CA PRO A 1082 -24.10 -25.28 18.70
C PRO A 1082 -24.89 -25.27 20.01
N ARG A 1083 -25.11 -24.09 20.58
CA ARG A 1083 -25.74 -23.87 21.89
C ARG A 1083 -27.23 -24.16 21.93
N ARG A 1084 -27.88 -24.19 20.76
CA ARG A 1084 -29.34 -24.21 20.67
C ARG A 1084 -29.87 -25.65 20.62
N GLN A 1085 -29.91 -26.32 21.77
CA GLN A 1085 -30.61 -27.62 21.90
C GLN A 1085 -32.08 -27.51 22.37
N GLN A 1086 -32.60 -26.32 22.71
CA GLN A 1086 -34.01 -26.17 23.11
C GLN A 1086 -34.71 -24.98 22.42
N GLN A 1087 -35.88 -25.26 21.81
CA GLN A 1087 -36.94 -24.35 21.33
C GLN A 1087 -36.71 -23.53 20.04
N ARG A 1088 -37.00 -24.13 18.89
CA ARG A 1088 -38.31 -24.13 18.20
C ARG A 1088 -38.12 -24.91 16.89
N ARG A 1089 -38.57 -26.17 16.84
CA ARG A 1089 -38.62 -26.94 15.58
C ARG A 1089 -39.61 -26.24 14.65
N ARG A 1090 -39.15 -25.74 13.50
CA ARG A 1090 -40.02 -25.39 12.38
C ARG A 1090 -40.79 -26.67 12.02
N LYS A 1091 -42.12 -26.66 12.13
CA LYS A 1091 -42.94 -27.84 11.79
C LYS A 1091 -42.76 -28.10 10.29
N LEU A 1092 -42.51 -29.36 9.92
CA LEU A 1092 -42.26 -29.79 8.53
C LEU A 1092 -43.57 -29.90 7.71
N TYR A 1093 -44.72 -29.73 8.36
CA TYR A 1093 -46.07 -29.78 7.79
C TYR A 1093 -47.03 -29.01 8.72
N HIS A 1094 -48.19 -28.61 8.18
CA HIS A 1094 -49.26 -27.95 8.91
C HIS A 1094 -50.53 -28.81 8.82
N LEU A 1095 -51.27 -28.95 9.92
CA LEU A 1095 -52.47 -29.80 9.97
C LEU A 1095 -53.75 -28.97 10.14
N ASP A 1096 -53.66 -27.67 9.85
CA ASP A 1096 -54.71 -26.70 10.16
C ASP A 1096 -55.92 -26.89 9.21
N GLY A 1097 -55.70 -27.34 7.97
CA GLY A 1097 -56.76 -27.74 7.02
C GLY A 1097 -57.33 -29.16 7.20
N LEU A 1098 -56.73 -30.01 8.04
CA LEU A 1098 -57.12 -31.43 8.19
C LEU A 1098 -58.50 -31.62 8.86
N ALA A 1099 -58.89 -30.66 9.69
CA ALA A 1099 -60.16 -30.70 10.44
C ALA A 1099 -61.40 -30.71 9.52
N ALA A 1100 -61.28 -30.16 8.32
CA ALA A 1100 -62.36 -30.12 7.32
C ALA A 1100 -62.59 -31.48 6.62
N VAL A 1101 -61.61 -32.39 6.65
CA VAL A 1101 -61.64 -33.68 5.91
C VAL A 1101 -61.89 -34.87 6.83
N VAL A 1102 -61.36 -34.85 8.06
CA VAL A 1102 -61.39 -35.99 8.99
C VAL A 1102 -62.32 -35.75 10.19
N GLY A 1103 -62.85 -34.53 10.35
CA GLY A 1103 -63.65 -34.14 11.51
C GLY A 1103 -62.81 -33.78 12.74
N HIS A 1104 -63.48 -33.41 13.84
CA HIS A 1104 -62.82 -32.97 15.08
C HIS A 1104 -62.50 -34.10 16.07
N ASP A 1105 -62.80 -35.37 15.74
CA ASP A 1105 -62.47 -36.49 16.63
C ASP A 1105 -60.95 -36.77 16.59
N PRO A 1106 -60.25 -36.65 17.75
CA PRO A 1106 -58.82 -36.90 17.82
C PRO A 1106 -58.40 -38.34 17.48
N ASN A 1107 -59.27 -39.34 17.69
CA ASN A 1107 -58.97 -40.73 17.36
C ASN A 1107 -58.98 -40.98 15.85
N ASP A 1108 -59.95 -40.39 15.13
CA ASP A 1108 -60.03 -40.51 13.68
C ASP A 1108 -58.89 -39.74 12.99
N ARG A 1109 -58.52 -38.57 13.55
CA ARG A 1109 -57.32 -37.83 13.14
C ARG A 1109 -56.04 -38.68 13.29
N GLN A 1110 -55.89 -39.40 14.38
CA GLN A 1110 -54.71 -40.24 14.61
C GLN A 1110 -54.67 -41.45 13.65
N ARG A 1111 -55.79 -42.12 13.41
CA ARG A 1111 -55.88 -43.22 12.41
C ARG A 1111 -55.56 -42.71 11.01
N PHE A 1112 -56.04 -41.52 10.65
CA PHE A 1112 -55.76 -40.90 9.37
C PHE A 1112 -54.27 -40.57 9.18
N LEU A 1113 -53.62 -39.99 10.19
CA LEU A 1113 -52.18 -39.71 10.15
C LEU A 1113 -51.34 -41.00 10.07
N GLN A 1114 -51.76 -42.08 10.74
CA GLN A 1114 -51.14 -43.41 10.59
C GLN A 1114 -51.27 -43.96 9.17
N ALA A 1115 -52.46 -43.86 8.56
CA ALA A 1115 -52.68 -44.29 7.18
C ALA A 1115 -51.83 -43.49 6.18
N LEU A 1116 -51.72 -42.17 6.35
CA LEU A 1116 -50.86 -41.32 5.53
C LEU A 1116 -49.38 -41.65 5.70
N GLN A 1117 -48.91 -41.90 6.92
CA GLN A 1117 -47.53 -42.32 7.17
C GLN A 1117 -47.21 -43.63 6.44
N GLN A 1118 -48.10 -44.63 6.55
CA GLN A 1118 -47.94 -45.91 5.85
C GLN A 1118 -47.96 -45.73 4.32
N SER A 1119 -48.86 -44.91 3.78
CA SER A 1119 -48.90 -44.60 2.34
C SER A 1119 -47.59 -43.97 1.88
N LEU A 1120 -47.06 -42.97 2.61
CA LEU A 1120 -45.80 -42.31 2.26
C LEU A 1120 -44.59 -43.27 2.30
N GLN A 1121 -44.58 -44.26 3.19
CA GLN A 1121 -43.54 -45.30 3.20
C GLN A 1121 -43.62 -46.19 1.96
N VAL A 1122 -44.81 -46.64 1.59
CA VAL A 1122 -45.05 -47.46 0.40
C VAL A 1122 -44.70 -46.68 -0.87
N ASP A 1123 -45.16 -45.44 -0.97
CA ASP A 1123 -44.94 -44.60 -2.15
C ASP A 1123 -43.46 -44.23 -2.32
N LEU A 1124 -42.72 -44.06 -1.21
CA LEU A 1124 -41.28 -43.86 -1.23
C LEU A 1124 -40.53 -45.11 -1.72
N ALA A 1125 -40.94 -46.30 -1.27
CA ALA A 1125 -40.35 -47.54 -1.72
C ALA A 1125 -40.57 -47.76 -3.22
N ALA A 1126 -41.79 -47.50 -3.71
CA ALA A 1126 -42.13 -47.56 -5.13
C ALA A 1126 -41.30 -46.56 -5.96
N LEU A 1127 -41.18 -45.29 -5.52
CA LEU A 1127 -40.39 -44.27 -6.21
C LEU A 1127 -38.90 -44.65 -6.33
N MET A 1128 -38.35 -45.32 -5.31
CA MET A 1128 -36.96 -45.74 -5.27
C MET A 1128 -36.67 -47.00 -6.11
N ALA A 1129 -37.69 -47.82 -6.37
CA ALA A 1129 -37.58 -49.02 -7.21
C ALA A 1129 -37.53 -48.72 -8.71
N LEU A 1130 -38.10 -47.59 -9.16
CA LEU A 1130 -38.12 -47.18 -10.58
C LEU A 1130 -36.72 -46.81 -11.09
N ASN A 1131 -36.41 -47.08 -12.36
CA ASN A 1131 -35.12 -46.73 -12.96
C ASN A 1131 -35.18 -45.38 -13.70
N PRO A 1132 -34.42 -44.35 -13.28
CA PRO A 1132 -34.45 -43.01 -13.89
C PRO A 1132 -34.06 -42.93 -15.38
N GLN A 1133 -33.45 -43.98 -15.93
CA GLN A 1133 -33.09 -44.04 -17.34
C GLN A 1133 -34.18 -44.62 -18.24
N HIS A 1134 -35.10 -45.44 -17.68
CA HIS A 1134 -36.11 -46.16 -18.46
C HIS A 1134 -37.55 -45.82 -18.04
N ASP A 1135 -37.76 -45.32 -16.82
CA ASP A 1135 -39.07 -45.15 -16.20
C ASP A 1135 -39.40 -43.67 -15.90
N SER A 1136 -39.04 -42.74 -16.80
CA SER A 1136 -39.26 -41.30 -16.58
C SER A 1136 -40.73 -40.95 -16.37
N GLY A 1137 -41.63 -41.55 -17.16
CA GLY A 1137 -43.08 -41.37 -17.04
C GLY A 1137 -43.63 -41.90 -15.70
N ALA A 1138 -43.22 -43.10 -15.30
CA ALA A 1138 -43.66 -43.71 -14.04
C ALA A 1138 -43.15 -42.93 -12.80
N ILE A 1139 -41.98 -42.30 -12.89
CA ILE A 1139 -41.45 -41.44 -11.82
C ILE A 1139 -42.29 -40.17 -11.67
N ALA A 1140 -42.73 -39.57 -12.79
CA ALA A 1140 -43.62 -38.40 -12.77
C ALA A 1140 -45.01 -38.76 -12.21
N GLU A 1141 -45.59 -39.90 -12.61
CA GLU A 1141 -46.85 -40.40 -12.06
C GLU A 1141 -46.76 -40.64 -10.55
N GLN A 1142 -45.65 -41.26 -10.10
CA GLN A 1142 -45.44 -41.51 -8.67
C GLN A 1142 -45.24 -40.20 -7.88
N ALA A 1143 -44.60 -39.19 -8.47
CA ALA A 1143 -44.49 -37.87 -7.87
C ALA A 1143 -45.86 -37.15 -7.76
N HIS A 1144 -46.71 -37.28 -8.79
CA HIS A 1144 -48.07 -36.75 -8.79
C HIS A 1144 -48.95 -37.37 -7.71
N LYS A 1145 -48.83 -38.69 -7.51
CA LYS A 1145 -49.52 -39.39 -6.43
C LYS A 1145 -49.11 -38.87 -5.05
N VAL A 1146 -47.81 -38.63 -4.84
CA VAL A 1146 -47.28 -38.09 -3.57
C VAL A 1146 -47.67 -36.62 -3.36
N LEU A 1147 -47.84 -35.85 -4.43
CA LEU A 1147 -48.27 -34.44 -4.35
C LEU A 1147 -49.62 -34.30 -3.64
N SER A 1148 -50.54 -35.24 -3.86
CA SER A 1148 -51.84 -35.25 -3.17
C SER A 1148 -51.67 -35.41 -1.65
N ALA A 1149 -50.85 -36.36 -1.20
CA ALA A 1149 -50.55 -36.53 0.22
C ALA A 1149 -49.81 -35.31 0.81
N ALA A 1150 -48.92 -34.68 0.04
CA ALA A 1150 -48.20 -33.48 0.44
C ALA A 1150 -49.13 -32.26 0.63
N ARG A 1151 -50.15 -32.12 -0.22
CA ARG A 1151 -51.19 -31.08 -0.11
C ARG A 1151 -52.07 -31.27 1.12
N MET A 1152 -52.48 -32.51 1.41
CA MET A 1152 -53.28 -32.82 2.61
C MET A 1152 -52.54 -32.53 3.92
N LEU A 1153 -51.20 -32.63 3.90
CA LEU A 1153 -50.33 -32.29 5.02
C LEU A 1153 -49.84 -30.83 4.98
N GLU A 1154 -50.24 -30.03 3.98
CA GLU A 1154 -49.73 -28.69 3.75
C GLU A 1154 -48.19 -28.61 3.91
N ALA A 1155 -47.47 -29.51 3.24
CA ALA A 1155 -46.03 -29.66 3.35
C ALA A 1155 -45.31 -28.97 2.18
N PRO A 1156 -44.95 -27.66 2.27
CA PRO A 1156 -44.56 -26.84 1.12
C PRO A 1156 -43.28 -27.34 0.43
N GLU A 1157 -42.30 -27.81 1.22
CA GLU A 1157 -41.05 -28.36 0.66
C GLU A 1157 -41.26 -29.68 -0.08
N LEU A 1158 -42.24 -30.49 0.35
CA LEU A 1158 -42.57 -31.76 -0.30
C LEU A 1158 -43.36 -31.52 -1.58
N MET A 1159 -44.29 -30.56 -1.57
CA MET A 1159 -45.07 -30.15 -2.74
C MET A 1159 -44.17 -29.62 -3.86
N ALA A 1160 -43.26 -28.70 -3.55
CA ALA A 1160 -42.34 -28.14 -4.53
C ALA A 1160 -41.41 -29.21 -5.15
N ALA A 1161 -41.02 -30.22 -4.36
CA ALA A 1161 -40.21 -31.33 -4.85
C ALA A 1161 -40.98 -32.29 -5.78
N CYS A 1162 -42.28 -32.48 -5.56
CA CYS A 1162 -43.15 -33.23 -6.47
C CYS A 1162 -43.38 -32.48 -7.78
N GLU A 1163 -43.74 -31.20 -7.73
CA GLU A 1163 -44.00 -30.37 -8.91
C GLU A 1163 -42.75 -30.24 -9.80
N ALA A 1164 -41.56 -30.18 -9.19
CA ALA A 1164 -40.30 -30.17 -9.92
C ALA A 1164 -40.04 -31.47 -10.73
N LEU A 1165 -40.71 -32.58 -10.41
CA LEU A 1165 -40.60 -33.84 -11.15
C LEU A 1165 -41.70 -34.03 -12.21
N GLU A 1166 -42.77 -33.23 -12.17
CA GLU A 1166 -43.83 -33.22 -13.19
C GLU A 1166 -43.47 -32.41 -14.45
N ALA A 1167 -42.44 -31.57 -14.37
CA ALA A 1167 -41.95 -30.80 -15.51
C ALA A 1167 -41.46 -31.73 -16.64
N SER A 1168 -42.07 -31.63 -17.83
CA SER A 1168 -41.82 -32.49 -18.98
C SER A 1168 -40.38 -32.36 -19.53
N ASP A 1169 -39.81 -33.46 -20.02
CA ASP A 1169 -38.49 -33.55 -20.70
C ASP A 1169 -37.23 -33.25 -19.86
N LEU A 1170 -37.16 -33.80 -18.64
CA LEU A 1170 -35.95 -33.72 -17.82
C LEU A 1170 -34.86 -34.71 -18.27
N PRO A 1171 -33.60 -34.25 -18.48
CA PRO A 1171 -32.46 -35.14 -18.73
C PRO A 1171 -32.26 -36.16 -17.60
N SER A 1172 -31.84 -37.39 -17.92
CA SER A 1172 -31.75 -38.52 -16.96
C SER A 1172 -30.82 -38.27 -15.76
N ALA A 1173 -29.84 -37.37 -15.89
CA ALA A 1173 -29.00 -36.93 -14.77
C ALA A 1173 -29.78 -36.02 -13.79
N GLN A 1174 -30.59 -35.11 -14.33
CA GLN A 1174 -31.39 -34.19 -13.54
C GLN A 1174 -32.61 -34.87 -12.91
N LEU A 1175 -33.20 -35.83 -13.63
CA LEU A 1175 -34.28 -36.68 -13.12
C LEU A 1175 -33.80 -37.54 -11.94
N ARG A 1176 -32.57 -38.06 -11.98
CA ARG A 1176 -31.92 -38.72 -10.83
C ARG A 1176 -31.80 -37.83 -9.61
N LEU A 1177 -31.30 -36.60 -9.80
CA LEU A 1177 -31.10 -35.64 -8.72
C LEU A 1177 -32.43 -35.21 -8.10
N ARG A 1178 -33.43 -34.87 -8.93
CA ARG A 1178 -34.76 -34.44 -8.46
C ARG A 1178 -35.50 -35.58 -7.75
N ARG A 1179 -35.39 -36.82 -8.23
CA ARG A 1179 -35.94 -38.00 -7.54
C ARG A 1179 -35.32 -38.20 -6.14
N GLN A 1180 -34.01 -38.04 -6.03
CA GLN A 1180 -33.33 -38.12 -4.73
C GLN A 1180 -33.73 -36.98 -3.78
N ALA A 1181 -33.99 -35.78 -4.32
CA ALA A 1181 -34.52 -34.66 -3.54
C ALA A 1181 -35.92 -34.98 -3.00
N LEU A 1182 -36.85 -35.45 -3.85
CA LEU A 1182 -38.19 -35.87 -3.42
C LEU A 1182 -38.13 -36.95 -2.34
N ALA A 1183 -37.35 -38.01 -2.56
CA ALA A 1183 -37.18 -39.09 -1.58
C ALA A 1183 -36.66 -38.59 -0.22
N ARG A 1184 -35.81 -37.56 -0.21
CA ARG A 1184 -35.28 -36.94 1.00
C ARG A 1184 -36.36 -36.17 1.76
N HIS A 1185 -37.21 -35.41 1.05
CA HIS A 1185 -38.32 -34.69 1.67
C HIS A 1185 -39.41 -35.65 2.18
N MET A 1186 -39.75 -36.69 1.43
CA MET A 1186 -40.68 -37.74 1.87
C MET A 1186 -40.23 -38.40 3.18
N ARG A 1187 -38.95 -38.79 3.29
CA ARG A 1187 -38.39 -39.37 4.53
C ARG A 1187 -38.40 -38.41 5.71
N ARG A 1188 -38.25 -37.10 5.47
CA ARG A 1188 -38.29 -36.09 6.53
C ARG A 1188 -39.69 -35.93 7.10
N VAL A 1189 -40.70 -35.86 6.22
CA VAL A 1189 -42.12 -35.76 6.61
C VAL A 1189 -42.59 -37.04 7.29
N GLU A 1190 -42.25 -38.21 6.73
CA GLU A 1190 -42.59 -39.52 7.31
C GLU A 1190 -42.03 -39.69 8.74
N ARG A 1191 -40.74 -39.39 8.95
CA ARG A 1191 -40.13 -39.45 10.29
C ARG A 1191 -40.71 -38.45 11.27
N ALA A 1192 -41.18 -37.30 10.78
CA ALA A 1192 -41.84 -36.31 11.61
C ALA A 1192 -43.23 -36.80 12.04
N LEU A 1193 -44.02 -37.36 11.13
CA LEU A 1193 -45.30 -38.02 11.41
C LEU A 1193 -45.14 -39.19 12.38
N ALA A 1194 -44.14 -40.05 12.16
CA ALA A 1194 -43.83 -41.19 13.04
C ALA A 1194 -43.57 -40.75 14.49
N ARG A 1195 -42.86 -39.63 14.66
CA ARG A 1195 -42.57 -39.06 15.98
C ARG A 1195 -43.81 -38.44 16.62
N GLU A 1196 -44.66 -37.77 15.85
CA GLU A 1196 -45.90 -37.19 16.38
C GLU A 1196 -46.88 -38.28 16.84
N LEU A 1197 -47.01 -39.36 16.06
CA LEU A 1197 -47.79 -40.53 16.42
C LEU A 1197 -47.23 -41.28 17.65
N ALA A 1198 -45.90 -41.34 17.80
CA ALA A 1198 -45.26 -41.91 18.99
C ALA A 1198 -45.41 -41.05 20.25
N THR A 1199 -45.53 -39.73 20.12
CA THR A 1199 -45.80 -38.84 21.26
C THR A 1199 -47.26 -38.90 21.71
N ALA A 1200 -48.21 -39.09 20.80
CA ALA A 1200 -49.64 -39.21 21.12
C ALA A 1200 -49.97 -40.50 21.90
N SER A 1201 -49.29 -41.61 21.58
CA SER A 1201 -49.46 -42.90 22.29
C SER A 1201 -48.88 -42.89 23.71
N CYS A 1202 -47.83 -42.10 23.99
CA CYS A 1202 -47.29 -41.94 25.35
C CYS A 1202 -48.22 -41.14 26.28
N THR A 1203 -49.00 -40.20 25.75
CA THR A 1203 -49.95 -39.40 26.55
C THR A 1203 -51.20 -40.18 27.00
N GLN A 1204 -51.59 -41.27 26.32
CA GLN A 1204 -52.71 -42.11 26.76
C GLN A 1204 -52.30 -43.15 27.83
N ALA A 1205 -51.03 -43.55 27.90
CA ALA A 1205 -50.55 -44.52 28.90
C ALA A 1205 -50.28 -43.91 30.30
N GLY A 1206 -50.25 -42.58 30.41
CA GLY A 1206 -49.90 -41.86 31.65
C GLY A 1206 -51.05 -41.62 32.64
N SER A 1207 -52.25 -42.16 32.42
CA SER A 1207 -53.39 -42.00 33.35
C SER A 1207 -53.61 -43.18 34.32
N GLN A 1208 -52.69 -44.16 34.36
CA GLN A 1208 -52.73 -45.29 35.30
C GLN A 1208 -51.42 -45.43 36.09
N ALA A 1209 -51.06 -44.40 36.84
CA ALA A 1209 -50.28 -44.50 38.08
C ALA A 1209 -50.04 -43.09 38.62
N CYS A 1210 -50.92 -42.65 39.52
CA CYS A 1210 -50.61 -41.60 40.48
C CYS A 1210 -51.08 -42.08 41.86
#